data_AF-A0A5P8K573-F1
#
_entry.id   AF-A0A5P8K573-F1
#
_cell.length_a   1.000
_cell.length_b   1.000
_cell.length_c   1.000
_cell.angle_alpha   90.00
_cell.angle_beta   90.00
_cell.angle_gamma   90.00
#
_symmetry.space_group_name_H-M   'P 1'
#
loop_
_entity.id
_entity.type
_entity.pdbx_description
1 polymer ?
#
loop_
_entity_poly.entity_id
_entity_poly.type
_entity_poly.pdbx_seq_one_letter_code
_entity_poly.pdbx_strand_id
1 'polypeptide(L)'
;MSTVVDERLRRLRNELDDHARIADRLGLDLARPLRSLNDGYPENAVALVGKLAEKLLKELWRYHEIEGDPATKALNDLVKRCRPYIRSSTVLDALDDIRRLRNRSTHDGYDISDEDGLLAVRRLVDVLVWFTDTGSVALLDGEPGMAPEVARRCEFLAGLYLTLGYRQAKRFVLSRDTVYQLFCRESGVRLEYVELMLSQDADDLSTVLASSGGELLRTRLPKLTRFVVLDDDCGNPSDPLRQLLGGDFRIVRYDGFLDTIVNLDNHLARVASVVAPVEPRTVVTAATLTTDPRTGEAGVEQSGNAAELLSRLAQGNANVLVTGRPGSGKSTLLRSLATDPEIHRFRFYFDLGLKPKDEPFSEYAGRLVAPALAPSDRSRAFDLFLYLIRSGTALCVLDAVDEGVEESSPAGFLRLFTDLAAVLSAESAVVMSSRVSFLADSPQVRQLLDSGAGRSEQLVEQMYANGLDPSRVPHFHVVRLAEPEATPLEKQLVAVLDLPPGQRLADILGAHITRTLAQRGRPDLEARLPAAFGHAFLSDQTVFSLLDLVRRLGAEAFADGRLDLDACVLGPLLRPAGPDHVALAHSAYQELLAARYLTDPSHQDEAAGFPGGVFLTEQVRAFLAGMPSRLRTDDCVLPSGAYLVGPAERLLIRRVRHPVRFDRDAVTVARYRRFLNALETDGTSRWDHPNQPADITHRPVINRLRRPDYYENSCYDAHPAVCVSWWSAYAFAAFEGKRLPTALEWEAAARGNDGRLFPWGDAPDGDRVNCADTWVGRPVVTYQAWYRDFAGDALRRAWVTPVGERPGNRSPFGLLDMVGNCWEWTSTSPDDSGEAVICGGSYDNPLRATQASSKGIYRKNGASNAVGFRCVQSASDESSTCGTEEPTT
;
A
#
# COMPACT_ATOMS: atom_id res chain seq x y z
N MET A 1 2.24 15.43 49.50
CA MET A 1 2.85 15.65 48.16
C MET A 1 4.30 15.20 48.25
N SER A 2 4.78 14.43 47.26
CA SER A 2 6.02 13.65 47.40
C SER A 2 7.27 14.50 47.15
N THR A 3 8.38 14.15 47.80
CA THR A 3 9.71 14.77 47.63
C THR A 3 10.17 14.83 46.17
N VAL A 4 9.61 13.98 45.30
CA VAL A 4 9.88 13.93 43.85
C VAL A 4 9.22 15.09 43.10
N VAL A 5 8.01 15.52 43.52
CA VAL A 5 7.31 16.68 42.92
C VAL A 5 8.06 17.96 43.27
N ASP A 6 8.55 18.10 44.51
CA ASP A 6 9.33 19.26 44.95
C ASP A 6 10.66 19.40 44.20
N GLU A 7 11.33 18.29 43.87
CA GLU A 7 12.57 18.30 43.10
C GLU A 7 12.34 18.63 41.62
N ARG A 8 11.26 18.10 41.02
CA ARG A 8 10.84 18.46 39.65
C ARG A 8 10.42 19.93 39.54
N LEU A 9 9.67 20.45 40.52
CA LEU A 9 9.29 21.86 40.58
C LEU A 9 10.51 22.77 40.74
N ARG A 10 11.50 22.38 41.56
CA ARG A 10 12.76 23.12 41.69
C ARG A 10 13.55 23.15 40.38
N ARG A 11 13.58 22.05 39.63
CA ARG A 11 14.23 21.98 38.31
C ARG A 11 13.52 22.86 37.27
N LEU A 12 12.19 22.78 37.19
CA LEU A 12 11.39 23.61 36.29
C LEU A 12 11.52 25.10 36.64
N ARG A 13 11.64 25.45 37.93
CA ARG A 13 11.91 26.82 38.35
C ARG A 13 13.23 27.34 37.80
N ASN A 14 14.30 26.57 37.93
CA ASN A 14 15.60 26.96 37.39
C ASN A 14 15.56 27.11 35.85
N GLU A 15 14.88 26.19 35.15
CA GLU A 15 14.69 26.27 33.69
C GLU A 15 13.86 27.49 33.27
N LEU A 16 12.83 27.88 34.03
CA LEU A 16 12.05 29.09 33.77
C LEU A 16 12.81 30.39 34.12
N ASP A 17 13.65 30.36 35.15
CA ASP A 17 14.51 31.49 35.54
C ASP A 17 15.52 31.81 34.42
N ASP A 18 16.00 30.80 33.69
CA ASP A 18 16.85 30.99 32.50
C ASP A 18 16.14 31.79 31.37
N HIS A 19 14.81 31.91 31.43
CA HIS A 19 13.98 32.66 30.48
C HIS A 19 13.43 33.99 31.04
N ALA A 20 13.93 34.47 32.19
CA ALA A 20 13.44 35.69 32.87
C ALA A 20 13.43 36.95 31.97
N ARG A 21 14.34 37.05 31.01
CA ARG A 21 14.39 38.18 30.06
C ARG A 21 13.14 38.29 29.18
N ILE A 22 12.58 37.16 28.73
CA ILE A 22 11.30 37.14 27.99
C ILE A 22 10.17 37.59 28.91
N ALA A 23 10.20 37.12 30.17
CA ALA A 23 9.19 37.40 31.16
C ALA A 23 9.08 38.91 31.46
N ASP A 24 10.21 39.57 31.72
CA ASP A 24 10.26 41.01 32.01
C ASP A 24 9.78 41.86 30.83
N ARG A 25 10.16 41.49 29.60
CA ARG A 25 9.83 42.26 28.39
C ARG A 25 8.35 42.18 28.01
N LEU A 26 7.75 41.00 28.15
CA LEU A 26 6.35 40.73 27.79
C LEU A 26 5.38 40.88 28.97
N GLY A 27 5.89 41.27 30.14
CA GLY A 27 5.12 41.32 31.39
C GLY A 27 4.47 39.96 31.71
N LEU A 28 5.23 38.87 31.53
CA LEU A 28 4.81 37.52 31.89
C LEU A 28 5.27 37.22 33.32
N ASP A 29 4.41 36.59 34.10
CA ASP A 29 4.77 36.05 35.40
C ASP A 29 4.94 34.53 35.26
N LEU A 30 6.17 34.10 34.93
CA LEU A 30 6.52 32.69 34.77
C LEU A 30 6.54 31.91 36.10
N ALA A 31 6.60 32.61 37.24
CA ALA A 31 6.57 31.99 38.56
C ALA A 31 5.15 31.62 39.01
N ARG A 32 4.11 32.27 38.45
CA ARG A 32 2.72 32.06 38.84
C ARG A 32 2.19 30.65 38.57
N PRO A 33 2.44 30.01 37.41
CA PRO A 33 2.03 28.62 37.19
C PRO A 33 2.64 27.65 38.20
N LEU A 34 3.92 27.84 38.55
CA LEU A 34 4.61 27.01 39.54
C LEU A 34 4.04 27.20 40.95
N ARG A 35 3.66 28.44 41.33
CA ARG A 35 2.96 28.69 42.61
C ARG A 35 1.60 28.00 42.63
N SER A 36 0.82 28.07 41.55
CA SER A 36 -0.47 27.37 41.47
C SER A 36 -0.33 25.86 41.60
N LEU A 37 0.73 25.24 41.04
CA LEU A 37 1.02 23.82 41.27
C LEU A 37 1.40 23.53 42.73
N ASN A 38 2.22 24.40 43.33
CA ASN A 38 2.65 24.24 44.72
C ASN A 38 1.50 24.45 45.72
N ASP A 39 0.51 25.27 45.37
CA ASP A 39 -0.68 25.54 46.16
C ASP A 39 -1.80 24.49 45.94
N GLY A 40 -1.57 23.49 45.09
CA GLY A 40 -2.49 22.37 44.84
C GLY A 40 -3.62 22.66 43.83
N TYR A 41 -3.39 23.61 42.92
CA TYR A 41 -4.36 24.00 41.87
C TYR A 41 -3.76 23.84 40.46
N PRO A 42 -3.60 22.61 39.96
CA PRO A 42 -2.99 22.35 38.65
C PRO A 42 -3.80 22.89 37.47
N GLU A 43 -5.13 22.98 37.58
CA GLU A 43 -6.01 23.58 36.58
C GLU A 43 -5.72 25.07 36.38
N ASN A 44 -5.36 25.79 37.46
CA ASN A 44 -4.94 27.19 37.38
C ASN A 44 -3.58 27.31 36.70
N ALA A 45 -2.67 26.37 36.93
CA ALA A 45 -1.38 26.33 36.25
C ALA A 45 -1.55 26.11 34.74
N VAL A 46 -2.38 25.16 34.32
CA VAL A 46 -2.71 24.90 32.90
C VAL A 46 -3.34 26.13 32.25
N ALA A 47 -4.29 26.80 32.93
CA ALA A 47 -4.92 28.02 32.41
C ALA A 47 -3.92 29.18 32.24
N LEU A 48 -2.99 29.34 33.19
CA LEU A 48 -1.94 30.35 33.11
C LEU A 48 -0.94 30.05 31.98
N VAL A 49 -0.50 28.79 31.86
CA VAL A 49 0.36 28.34 30.75
C VAL A 49 -0.29 28.63 29.40
N GLY A 50 -1.59 28.34 29.26
CA GLY A 50 -2.34 28.66 28.05
C GLY A 50 -2.34 30.15 27.70
N LYS A 51 -2.48 31.03 28.69
CA LYS A 51 -2.41 32.50 28.50
C LYS A 51 -1.00 32.96 28.10
N LEU A 52 0.03 32.34 28.67
CA LEU A 52 1.42 32.63 28.33
C LEU A 52 1.72 32.24 26.88
N ALA A 53 1.30 31.04 26.46
CA ALA A 53 1.41 30.58 25.08
C ALA A 53 0.65 31.48 24.09
N GLU A 54 -0.57 31.92 24.42
CA GLU A 54 -1.31 32.89 23.60
C GLU A 54 -0.54 34.19 23.41
N LYS A 55 0.03 34.77 24.47
CA LYS A 55 0.80 36.01 24.37
C LYS A 55 2.01 35.85 23.44
N LEU A 56 2.76 34.76 23.58
CA LEU A 56 3.93 34.47 22.74
C LEU A 56 3.54 34.36 21.26
N LEU A 57 2.46 33.64 20.95
CA LEU A 57 1.98 33.48 19.57
C LEU A 57 1.45 34.80 18.98
N LYS A 58 0.85 35.68 19.78
CA LYS A 58 0.41 36.99 19.32
C LYS A 58 1.58 37.88 18.90
N GLU A 59 2.71 37.81 19.61
CA GLU A 59 3.92 38.54 19.19
C GLU A 59 4.54 37.94 17.92
N LEU A 60 4.59 36.61 17.83
CA LEU A 60 5.04 35.93 16.60
C LEU A 60 4.16 36.30 15.40
N TRP A 61 2.85 36.41 15.60
CA TRP A 61 1.90 36.85 14.58
C TRP A 61 2.18 38.26 14.08
N ARG A 62 2.43 39.21 15.00
CA ARG A 62 2.77 40.60 14.64
C ARG A 62 4.09 40.68 13.91
N TYR A 63 5.09 39.92 14.37
CA TYR A 63 6.42 39.90 13.78
C TYR A 63 6.41 39.42 12.32
N HIS A 64 5.61 38.40 12.00
CA HIS A 64 5.49 37.89 10.63
C HIS A 64 4.42 38.60 9.80
N GLU A 65 3.86 39.72 10.27
CA GLU A 65 2.84 40.51 9.58
C GLU A 65 1.66 39.67 9.07
N ILE A 66 1.25 38.65 9.85
CA ILE A 66 0.18 37.74 9.44
C ILE A 66 -1.15 38.51 9.35
N GLU A 67 -1.89 38.32 8.27
CA GLU A 67 -3.12 39.06 7.99
C GLU A 67 -4.19 38.89 9.10
N GLY A 68 -4.70 40.02 9.61
CA GLY A 68 -5.77 40.09 10.61
C GLY A 68 -5.29 40.47 12.02
N ASP A 69 -6.23 40.84 12.89
CA ASP A 69 -5.91 41.25 14.27
C ASP A 69 -5.78 40.02 15.21
N PRO A 70 -4.58 39.72 15.74
CA PRO A 70 -4.35 38.57 16.62
C PRO A 70 -5.03 38.74 17.99
N ALA A 71 -5.45 39.95 18.40
CA ALA A 71 -6.10 40.18 19.68
C ALA A 71 -7.45 39.44 19.81
N THR A 72 -8.14 39.23 18.68
CA THR A 72 -9.48 38.62 18.60
C THR A 72 -9.46 37.09 18.43
N LYS A 73 -8.27 36.48 18.30
CA LYS A 73 -8.11 35.07 17.96
C LYS A 73 -7.93 34.18 19.19
N ALA A 74 -8.59 33.02 19.16
CA ALA A 74 -8.39 31.97 20.16
C ALA A 74 -7.04 31.28 19.96
N LEU A 75 -6.51 30.63 20.99
CA LEU A 75 -5.25 29.88 20.94
C LEU A 75 -5.17 28.90 19.75
N ASN A 76 -6.28 28.24 19.41
CA ASN A 76 -6.34 27.32 18.28
C ASN A 76 -6.04 28.02 16.93
N ASP A 77 -6.65 29.18 16.71
CA ASP A 77 -6.45 29.96 15.48
C ASP A 77 -5.03 30.55 15.43
N LEU A 78 -4.51 30.99 16.57
CA LEU A 78 -3.14 31.46 16.72
C LEU A 78 -2.14 30.37 16.35
N VAL A 79 -2.27 29.16 16.92
CA VAL A 79 -1.41 28.01 16.59
C VAL A 79 -1.51 27.69 15.10
N LYS A 80 -2.72 27.60 14.54
CA LYS A 80 -2.92 27.25 13.13
C LYS A 80 -2.26 28.23 12.15
N ARG A 81 -2.36 29.53 12.43
CA ARG A 81 -1.86 30.60 11.54
C ARG A 81 -0.38 30.88 11.74
N CYS A 82 0.15 30.71 12.94
CA CYS A 82 1.58 30.79 13.21
C CYS A 82 2.34 29.52 12.82
N ARG A 83 1.66 28.39 12.62
CA ARG A 83 2.26 27.08 12.27
C ARG A 83 3.29 27.13 11.12
N PRO A 84 3.07 27.84 9.99
CA PRO A 84 4.05 27.89 8.90
C PRO A 84 5.40 28.50 9.31
N TYR A 85 5.42 29.26 10.40
CA TYR A 85 6.59 29.97 10.91
C TYR A 85 7.26 29.24 12.08
N ILE A 86 6.71 28.09 12.51
CA ILE A 86 7.26 27.27 13.60
C ILE A 86 7.81 25.97 12.98
N ARG A 87 9.13 25.90 12.80
CA ARG A 87 9.79 24.74 12.16
C ARG A 87 10.10 23.58 13.11
N SER A 88 9.98 23.80 14.42
CA SER A 88 10.21 22.76 15.43
C SER A 88 8.95 21.94 15.66
N SER A 89 8.99 20.65 15.32
CA SER A 89 7.92 19.70 15.60
C SER A 89 7.67 19.55 17.09
N THR A 90 8.73 19.51 17.91
CA THR A 90 8.65 19.48 19.39
C THR A 90 7.81 20.64 19.93
N VAL A 91 7.88 21.81 19.30
CA VAL A 91 7.18 23.03 19.75
C VAL A 91 5.75 23.06 19.26
N LEU A 92 5.50 22.60 18.04
CA LEU A 92 4.14 22.38 17.55
C LEU A 92 3.41 21.36 18.43
N ASP A 93 4.08 20.26 18.77
CA ASP A 93 3.57 19.23 19.67
C ASP A 93 3.34 19.82 21.08
N ALA A 94 4.27 20.63 21.59
CA ALA A 94 4.11 21.31 22.88
C ALA A 94 2.94 22.31 22.90
N LEU A 95 2.74 23.10 21.85
CA LEU A 95 1.62 24.02 21.71
C LEU A 95 0.29 23.28 21.57
N ASP A 96 0.28 22.16 20.86
CA ASP A 96 -0.89 21.29 20.75
C ASP A 96 -1.22 20.60 22.07
N ASP A 97 -0.22 20.14 22.83
CA ASP A 97 -0.37 19.59 24.17
C ASP A 97 -0.95 20.65 25.13
N ILE A 98 -0.41 21.89 25.12
CA ILE A 98 -0.93 23.01 25.92
C ILE A 98 -2.39 23.32 25.55
N ARG A 99 -2.71 23.34 24.25
CA ARG A 99 -4.08 23.56 23.76
C ARG A 99 -5.01 22.44 24.22
N ARG A 100 -4.61 21.17 24.09
CA ARG A 100 -5.39 20.01 24.53
C ARG A 100 -5.65 20.05 26.02
N LEU A 101 -4.62 20.26 26.83
CA LEU A 101 -4.73 20.35 28.29
C LEU A 101 -5.66 21.49 28.72
N ARG A 102 -5.56 22.66 28.08
CA ARG A 102 -6.45 23.80 28.36
C ARG A 102 -7.90 23.56 27.96
N ASN A 103 -8.14 22.92 26.81
CA ASN A 103 -9.51 22.61 26.39
C ASN A 103 -10.15 21.59 27.35
N ARG A 104 -9.40 20.56 27.74
CA ARG A 104 -9.82 19.57 28.74
C ARG A 104 -10.14 20.23 30.08
N SER A 105 -9.34 21.19 30.52
CA SER A 105 -9.57 21.91 31.78
C SER A 105 -10.76 22.88 31.76
N THR A 106 -11.25 23.28 30.58
CA THR A 106 -12.31 24.32 30.47
C THR A 106 -13.66 23.78 30.01
N HIS A 107 -13.72 22.68 29.25
CA HIS A 107 -14.95 22.22 28.61
C HIS A 107 -15.37 20.80 28.98
N ASP A 108 -14.43 19.93 29.35
CA ASP A 108 -14.69 18.48 29.46
C ASP A 108 -14.99 18.00 30.89
N GLY A 109 -14.99 18.90 31.89
CA GLY A 109 -15.21 18.52 33.30
C GLY A 109 -14.17 17.55 33.86
N TYR A 110 -13.02 17.42 33.19
CA TYR A 110 -11.94 16.51 33.55
C TYR A 110 -11.15 17.05 34.75
N ASP A 111 -10.92 16.19 35.75
CA ASP A 111 -10.12 16.52 36.93
C ASP A 111 -8.63 16.56 36.55
N ILE A 112 -8.03 17.76 36.57
CA ILE A 112 -6.65 17.97 36.13
C ILE A 112 -5.72 17.46 37.23
N SER A 113 -4.85 16.52 36.89
CA SER A 113 -3.87 15.99 37.84
C SER A 113 -2.65 16.91 37.98
N ASP A 114 -1.90 16.76 39.08
CA ASP A 114 -0.60 17.45 39.26
C ASP A 114 0.38 17.13 38.11
N GLU A 115 0.33 15.92 37.54
CA GLU A 115 1.16 15.52 36.40
C GLU A 115 0.74 16.24 35.10
N ASP A 116 -0.55 16.48 34.88
CA ASP A 116 -1.03 17.28 33.74
C ASP A 116 -0.56 18.74 33.86
N GLY A 117 -0.57 19.28 35.08
CA GLY A 117 -0.05 20.61 35.37
C GLY A 117 1.47 20.72 35.18
N LEU A 118 2.23 19.72 35.65
CA LEU A 118 3.68 19.63 35.42
C LEU A 118 4.02 19.49 33.93
N LEU A 119 3.25 18.68 33.19
CA LEU A 119 3.40 18.53 31.75
C LEU A 119 3.15 19.85 31.03
N ALA A 120 2.09 20.59 31.38
CA ALA A 120 1.82 21.90 30.79
C ALA A 120 2.98 22.88 31.00
N VAL A 121 3.52 22.96 32.22
CA VAL A 121 4.68 23.82 32.51
C VAL A 121 5.94 23.35 31.76
N ARG A 122 6.16 22.04 31.63
CA ARG A 122 7.27 21.51 30.83
C ARG A 122 7.14 21.86 29.35
N ARG A 123 5.94 21.74 28.78
CA ARG A 123 5.67 22.15 27.40
C ARG A 123 5.84 23.65 27.21
N LEU A 124 5.50 24.46 28.21
CA LEU A 124 5.80 25.88 28.18
C LEU A 124 7.31 26.14 28.12
N VAL A 125 8.11 25.39 28.88
CA VAL A 125 9.58 25.46 28.79
C VAL A 125 10.05 25.07 27.39
N ASP A 126 9.53 23.99 26.79
CA ASP A 126 9.88 23.61 25.40
C ASP A 126 9.58 24.75 24.40
N VAL A 127 8.44 25.44 24.58
CA VAL A 127 8.06 26.61 23.77
C VAL A 127 8.99 27.81 24.04
N LEU A 128 9.35 28.08 25.29
CA LEU A 128 10.24 29.18 25.68
C LEU A 128 11.69 28.96 25.21
N VAL A 129 12.19 27.74 25.29
CA VAL A 129 13.49 27.33 24.73
C VAL A 129 13.49 27.60 23.24
N TRP A 130 12.44 27.21 22.52
CA TRP A 130 12.35 27.54 21.10
C TRP A 130 12.25 29.04 20.84
N PHE A 131 11.44 29.78 21.58
CA PHE A 131 11.36 31.24 21.45
C PHE A 131 12.68 31.95 21.76
N THR A 132 13.53 31.37 22.62
CA THR A 132 14.89 31.88 22.89
C THR A 132 15.92 31.44 21.85
N ASP A 133 15.82 30.23 21.30
CA ASP A 133 16.78 29.65 20.34
C ASP A 133 16.53 30.08 18.87
N THR A 134 15.28 30.34 18.50
CA THR A 134 14.90 30.75 17.12
C THR A 134 15.28 32.20 16.80
N GLY A 135 15.88 32.91 17.76
CA GLY A 135 16.27 34.29 17.62
C GLY A 135 15.29 35.19 18.36
N SER A 136 15.82 35.85 19.37
CA SER A 136 15.23 36.89 20.21
C SER A 136 14.61 38.08 19.45
N VAL A 137 14.61 38.10 18.11
CA VAL A 137 14.27 39.24 17.25
C VAL A 137 12.79 39.62 17.32
N ALA A 138 11.87 38.65 17.46
CA ALA A 138 10.45 38.94 17.58
C ALA A 138 10.07 39.64 18.91
N LEU A 139 10.98 39.64 19.90
CA LEU A 139 10.74 40.13 21.26
C LEU A 139 11.74 41.22 21.71
N LEU A 140 12.93 41.22 21.11
CA LEU A 140 14.06 42.10 21.41
C LEU A 140 14.49 42.76 20.08
N ASP A 141 14.08 44.01 19.87
CA ASP A 141 14.42 44.89 18.73
C ASP A 141 15.95 45.15 18.62
N GLY A 142 16.78 44.13 18.38
CA GLY A 142 18.24 44.31 18.48
C GLY A 142 19.15 43.30 17.80
N GLU A 143 18.67 42.23 17.18
CA GLU A 143 19.52 41.39 16.33
C GLU A 143 19.44 41.85 14.86
N PRO A 144 20.58 42.01 14.16
CA PRO A 144 20.57 42.36 12.74
C PRO A 144 19.81 41.28 11.96
N GLY A 145 18.83 41.70 11.14
CA GLY A 145 18.01 40.77 10.36
C GLY A 145 18.88 39.93 9.42
N MET A 146 18.77 38.61 9.51
CA MET A 146 19.43 37.67 8.58
C MET A 146 18.75 37.68 7.21
N ALA A 147 19.50 37.42 6.15
CA ALA A 147 18.94 37.11 4.85
C ALA A 147 18.05 35.84 4.95
N PRO A 148 16.87 35.80 4.29
CA PRO A 148 15.92 34.67 4.42
C PRO A 148 16.54 33.30 4.12
N GLU A 149 17.47 33.24 3.17
CA GLU A 149 18.14 32.00 2.77
C GLU A 149 19.18 31.52 3.79
N VAL A 150 19.95 32.45 4.39
CA VAL A 150 20.86 32.16 5.51
C VAL A 150 20.08 31.67 6.72
N ALA A 151 18.95 32.32 7.03
CA ALA A 151 18.05 31.89 8.10
C ALA A 151 17.53 30.46 7.85
N ARG A 152 17.10 30.15 6.60
CA ARG A 152 16.64 28.80 6.23
C ARG A 152 17.68 27.72 6.49
N ARG A 153 18.91 27.94 6.03
CA ARG A 153 20.00 26.98 6.14
C ARG A 153 20.50 26.83 7.58
N CYS A 154 20.59 27.94 8.30
CA CYS A 154 20.94 27.95 9.71
C CYS A 154 19.97 27.10 10.55
N GLU A 155 18.67 27.23 10.30
CA GLU A 155 17.63 26.43 10.96
C GLU A 155 17.67 24.96 10.55
N PHE A 156 17.90 24.68 9.26
CA PHE A 156 18.08 23.31 8.77
C PHE A 156 19.29 22.63 9.45
N LEU A 157 20.44 23.30 9.52
CA LEU A 157 21.63 22.75 10.18
C LEU A 157 21.42 22.58 11.69
N ALA A 158 20.72 23.50 12.35
CA ALA A 158 20.40 23.36 13.76
C ALA A 158 19.53 22.10 14.02
N GLY A 159 18.45 21.92 13.24
CA GLY A 159 17.60 20.74 13.35
C GLY A 159 18.33 19.43 13.01
N LEU A 160 19.22 19.47 12.02
CA LEU A 160 20.07 18.34 11.64
C LEU A 160 20.96 17.89 12.80
N TYR A 161 21.71 18.82 13.41
CA TYR A 161 22.62 18.49 14.52
C TYR A 161 21.87 18.09 15.79
N LEU A 162 20.69 18.67 16.07
CA LEU A 162 19.80 18.21 17.14
C LEU A 162 19.38 16.74 16.92
N THR A 163 19.01 16.39 15.68
CA THR A 163 18.63 15.02 15.31
C THR A 163 19.79 14.04 15.51
N LEU A 164 21.02 14.46 15.20
CA LEU A 164 22.26 13.71 15.46
C LEU A 164 22.66 13.66 16.96
N GLY A 165 21.86 14.26 17.83
CA GLY A 165 22.05 14.20 19.29
C GLY A 165 22.98 15.28 19.85
N TYR A 166 23.29 16.32 19.08
CA TYR A 166 23.99 17.49 19.59
C TYR A 166 23.01 18.46 20.26
N ARG A 167 23.52 19.29 21.16
CA ARG A 167 22.84 20.47 21.70
C ARG A 167 23.49 21.72 21.12
N GLN A 168 22.69 22.74 20.81
CA GLN A 168 23.22 24.03 20.39
C GLN A 168 23.78 24.77 21.61
N ALA A 169 25.09 24.95 21.66
CA ALA A 169 25.78 25.59 22.77
C ALA A 169 25.81 27.12 22.63
N LYS A 170 26.00 27.62 21.40
CA LYS A 170 25.99 29.06 21.08
C LYS A 170 25.52 29.32 19.65
N ARG A 171 24.93 30.49 19.45
CA ARG A 171 24.58 31.08 18.14
C ARG A 171 24.92 32.55 18.16
N PHE A 172 25.58 33.06 17.12
CA PHE A 172 25.80 34.50 16.94
C PHE A 172 25.48 34.89 15.50
N VAL A 173 24.64 35.90 15.32
CA VAL A 173 24.44 36.56 14.03
C VAL A 173 25.51 37.64 13.92
N LEU A 174 26.48 37.43 13.03
CA LEU A 174 27.63 38.33 12.89
C LEU A 174 27.35 39.43 11.87
N SER A 175 26.56 39.12 10.85
CA SER A 175 26.04 40.06 9.86
C SER A 175 24.70 39.54 9.33
N ARG A 176 24.11 40.25 8.36
CA ARG A 176 22.92 39.77 7.63
C ARG A 176 23.16 38.46 6.89
N ASP A 177 24.40 38.23 6.46
CA ASP A 177 24.77 37.14 5.58
C ASP A 177 25.64 36.08 6.26
N THR A 178 26.15 36.35 7.47
CA THR A 178 27.08 35.51 8.21
C THR A 178 26.57 35.13 9.61
N VAL A 179 26.49 33.82 9.89
CA VAL A 179 26.04 33.25 11.17
C VAL A 179 27.04 32.23 11.69
N TYR A 180 27.28 32.29 13.00
CA TYR A 180 28.09 31.33 13.75
C TYR A 180 27.21 30.41 14.60
N GLN A 181 27.49 29.11 14.58
CA GLN A 181 26.83 28.10 15.42
C GLN A 181 27.86 27.15 16.05
N LEU A 182 27.69 26.89 17.35
CA LEU A 182 28.48 25.90 18.09
C LEU A 182 27.56 24.82 18.63
N PHE A 183 27.88 23.57 18.33
CA PHE A 183 27.16 22.39 18.79
C PHE A 183 28.03 21.53 19.69
N CYS A 184 27.44 20.89 20.70
CA CYS A 184 28.13 19.96 21.57
C CYS A 184 27.34 18.67 21.81
N ARG A 185 28.03 17.53 21.90
CA ARG A 185 27.43 16.22 22.21
C ARG A 185 28.28 15.47 23.23
N GLU A 186 27.63 14.78 24.17
CA GLU A 186 28.28 13.84 25.07
C GLU A 186 28.29 12.45 24.42
N SER A 187 29.48 11.92 24.15
CA SER A 187 29.69 10.59 23.57
C SER A 187 30.54 9.77 24.54
N GLY A 188 29.87 9.03 25.43
CA GLY A 188 30.50 8.33 26.54
C GLY A 188 31.13 9.31 27.55
N VAL A 189 32.47 9.32 27.64
CA VAL A 189 33.24 10.20 28.55
C VAL A 189 33.80 11.43 27.81
N ARG A 190 33.59 11.56 26.50
CA ARG A 190 34.14 12.64 25.67
C ARG A 190 33.06 13.64 25.27
N LEU A 191 33.41 14.92 25.28
CA LEU A 191 32.61 16.00 24.71
C LEU A 191 33.09 16.26 23.27
N GLU A 192 32.18 16.10 22.32
CA GLU A 192 32.39 16.43 20.92
C GLU A 192 31.87 17.84 20.65
N TYR A 193 32.66 18.66 19.96
CA TYR A 193 32.28 20.01 19.56
C TYR A 193 32.33 20.17 18.05
N VAL A 194 31.29 20.79 17.50
CA VAL A 194 31.20 21.13 16.08
C VAL A 194 30.96 22.63 15.94
N GLU A 195 31.87 23.30 15.25
CA GLU A 195 31.86 24.74 15.03
C GLU A 195 31.58 25.01 13.55
N LEU A 196 30.46 25.70 13.28
CA LEU A 196 30.00 26.03 11.93
C LEU A 196 29.92 27.54 11.77
N MET A 197 30.50 28.03 10.69
CA MET A 197 30.34 29.41 10.25
C MET A 197 29.71 29.41 8.85
N LEU A 198 28.46 29.82 8.76
CA LEU A 198 27.69 29.87 7.52
C LEU A 198 27.71 31.30 6.99
N SER A 199 28.14 31.50 5.76
CA SER A 199 28.12 32.81 5.11
C SER A 199 27.72 32.72 3.64
N GLN A 200 26.94 33.72 3.17
CA GLN A 200 26.61 33.86 1.76
C GLN A 200 27.65 34.60 0.93
N ASP A 201 28.45 35.47 1.57
CA ASP A 201 29.39 36.38 0.90
C ASP A 201 30.78 36.25 1.54
N ALA A 202 31.75 35.88 0.72
CA ALA A 202 33.15 35.73 1.12
C ALA A 202 33.79 37.05 1.57
N ASP A 203 33.37 38.18 1.01
CA ASP A 203 33.88 39.51 1.34
C ASP A 203 33.30 40.01 2.68
N ASP A 204 32.01 39.75 2.93
CA ASP A 204 31.38 39.99 4.23
C ASP A 204 32.07 39.17 5.33
N LEU A 205 32.28 37.88 5.08
CA LEU A 205 32.99 37.01 6.03
C LEU A 205 34.42 37.50 6.30
N SER A 206 35.14 37.93 5.26
CA SER A 206 36.49 38.50 5.39
C SER A 206 36.49 39.77 6.25
N THR A 207 35.49 40.63 6.07
CA THR A 207 35.32 41.87 6.82
C THR A 207 35.00 41.58 8.29
N VAL A 208 34.10 40.64 8.55
CA VAL A 208 33.75 40.17 9.91
C VAL A 208 35.00 39.61 10.61
N LEU A 209 35.78 38.76 9.94
CA LEU A 209 37.01 38.16 10.48
C LEU A 209 38.13 39.18 10.71
N ALA A 210 38.31 40.13 9.78
CA ALA A 210 39.30 41.19 9.91
C ALA A 210 38.98 42.12 11.09
N SER A 211 37.69 42.44 11.29
CA SER A 211 37.23 43.27 12.42
C SER A 211 37.41 42.60 13.79
N SER A 212 37.45 41.27 13.83
CA SER A 212 37.63 40.46 15.04
C SER A 212 39.07 39.92 15.21
N GLY A 213 40.01 40.34 14.35
CA GLY A 213 41.42 39.94 14.44
C GLY A 213 41.67 38.45 14.21
N GLY A 214 40.76 37.75 13.52
CA GLY A 214 40.83 36.31 13.27
C GLY A 214 40.44 35.40 14.45
N GLU A 215 40.10 35.94 15.62
CA GLU A 215 39.66 35.19 16.80
C GLU A 215 38.20 35.52 17.18
N LEU A 216 37.23 34.90 16.52
CA LEU A 216 35.80 35.12 16.84
C LEU A 216 35.42 34.64 18.25
N LEU A 217 36.06 33.59 18.77
CA LEU A 217 35.86 33.08 20.13
C LEU A 217 37.15 32.51 20.74
N ARG A 218 37.59 33.08 21.88
CA ARG A 218 38.62 32.49 22.76
C ARG A 218 38.03 31.33 23.58
N THR A 219 37.54 30.28 22.94
CA THR A 219 37.07 29.08 23.65
C THR A 219 38.24 28.12 23.86
N ARG A 220 38.61 27.87 25.13
CA ARG A 220 39.60 26.84 25.52
C ARG A 220 39.05 25.40 25.41
N LEU A 221 38.05 25.19 24.55
CA LEU A 221 37.37 23.89 24.41
C LEU A 221 38.18 22.96 23.51
N PRO A 222 38.25 21.65 23.79
CA PRO A 222 39.02 20.70 23.00
C PRO A 222 38.50 20.64 21.56
N LYS A 223 39.40 20.91 20.61
CA LYS A 223 39.16 21.05 19.17
C LYS A 223 38.89 19.71 18.51
N LEU A 224 37.75 19.53 17.82
CA LEU A 224 37.47 18.30 17.05
C LEU A 224 37.06 18.58 15.59
N THR A 225 36.10 19.48 15.31
CA THR A 225 35.72 19.76 13.90
C THR A 225 35.26 21.20 13.67
N ARG A 226 35.83 21.88 12.67
CA ARG A 226 35.52 23.29 12.30
C ARG A 226 35.26 23.43 10.80
N PHE A 227 34.11 23.99 10.45
CA PHE A 227 33.72 24.24 9.06
C PHE A 227 33.39 25.71 8.83
N VAL A 228 33.82 26.21 7.67
CA VAL A 228 33.33 27.45 7.08
C VAL A 228 32.55 27.06 5.84
N VAL A 229 31.25 27.37 5.85
CA VAL A 229 30.30 27.03 4.81
C VAL A 229 30.03 28.29 3.99
N LEU A 230 30.57 28.35 2.78
CA LEU A 230 30.47 29.49 1.85
C LEU A 230 29.67 29.12 0.61
N ASP A 231 28.84 30.05 0.12
CA ASP A 231 28.04 29.84 -1.08
C ASP A 231 28.77 30.15 -2.39
N ASP A 232 29.65 31.16 -2.36
CA ASP A 232 30.48 31.55 -3.49
C ASP A 232 31.57 30.52 -3.82
N ASP A 233 31.91 30.44 -5.11
CA ASP A 233 32.98 29.59 -5.62
C ASP A 233 34.36 30.11 -5.24
N CYS A 234 34.80 29.84 -4.01
CA CYS A 234 36.19 30.02 -3.58
C CYS A 234 37.08 28.91 -4.15
N GLY A 235 37.20 28.85 -5.48
CA GLY A 235 37.99 27.87 -6.22
C GLY A 235 39.49 28.18 -6.32
N ASN A 236 39.98 29.29 -5.74
CA ASN A 236 41.39 29.68 -5.87
C ASN A 236 42.21 29.35 -4.62
N PRO A 237 43.35 28.64 -4.73
CA PRO A 237 44.23 28.31 -3.60
C PRO A 237 44.95 29.52 -2.98
N SER A 238 44.75 30.73 -3.51
CA SER A 238 45.35 32.00 -3.05
C SER A 238 44.39 32.93 -2.29
N ASP A 239 43.26 32.40 -1.80
CA ASP A 239 42.19 33.19 -1.17
C ASP A 239 42.60 33.80 0.19
N PRO A 240 42.47 35.12 0.43
CA PRO A 240 42.83 35.79 1.69
C PRO A 240 42.19 35.17 2.93
N LEU A 241 40.99 34.58 2.77
CA LEU A 241 40.24 33.89 3.82
C LEU A 241 41.01 32.73 4.45
N ARG A 242 41.75 31.93 3.67
CA ARG A 242 42.55 30.82 4.21
C ARG A 242 43.74 31.30 5.05
N GLN A 243 44.30 32.46 4.72
CA GLN A 243 45.38 33.07 5.51
C GLN A 243 44.85 33.62 6.85
N LEU A 244 43.62 34.13 6.87
CA LEU A 244 42.96 34.67 8.07
C LEU A 244 42.46 33.58 9.03
N LEU A 245 41.90 32.49 8.51
CA LEU A 245 41.31 31.40 9.32
C LEU A 245 42.34 30.36 9.79
N GLY A 246 43.52 30.29 9.14
CA GLY A 246 44.53 29.27 9.39
C GLY A 246 44.14 27.87 8.87
N GLY A 247 44.97 26.85 9.16
CA GLY A 247 44.77 25.47 8.68
C GLY A 247 43.74 24.63 9.46
N ASP A 248 43.16 25.18 10.54
CA ASP A 248 42.25 24.47 11.43
C ASP A 248 40.80 24.41 10.91
N PHE A 249 40.45 25.18 9.86
CA PHE A 249 39.10 25.24 9.28
C PHE A 249 39.03 24.57 7.91
N ARG A 250 37.96 23.80 7.68
CA ARG A 250 37.62 23.30 6.34
C ARG A 250 36.62 24.25 5.69
N ILE A 251 37.06 24.93 4.64
CA ILE A 251 36.17 25.74 3.78
C ILE A 251 35.49 24.79 2.79
N VAL A 252 34.17 24.74 2.84
CA VAL A 252 33.33 23.86 2.03
C VAL A 252 32.13 24.63 1.51
N ARG A 253 31.61 24.24 0.34
CA ARG A 253 30.30 24.72 -0.10
C ARG A 253 29.22 24.12 0.78
N TYR A 254 28.07 24.78 0.91
CA TYR A 254 26.92 24.23 1.66
C TYR A 254 26.59 22.80 1.23
N ASP A 255 26.60 22.56 -0.08
CA ASP A 255 26.38 21.24 -0.65
C ASP A 255 27.49 20.24 -0.27
N GLY A 256 28.75 20.62 -0.44
CA GLY A 256 29.88 19.75 -0.06
C GLY A 256 29.94 19.47 1.45
N PHE A 257 29.42 20.37 2.29
CA PHE A 257 29.30 20.15 3.73
C PHE A 257 28.27 19.06 4.05
N LEU A 258 27.09 19.10 3.43
CA LEU A 258 26.05 18.10 3.64
C LEU A 258 26.49 16.69 3.23
N ASP A 259 27.31 16.58 2.18
CA ASP A 259 27.86 15.29 1.72
C ASP A 259 28.83 14.66 2.73
N THR A 260 29.41 15.45 3.64
CA THR A 260 30.20 14.92 4.75
C THR A 260 29.35 14.28 5.85
N ILE A 261 28.06 14.63 5.92
CA ILE A 261 27.12 14.12 6.91
C ILE A 261 26.40 12.90 6.37
N VAL A 262 25.93 12.95 5.11
CA VAL A 262 25.22 11.84 4.46
C VAL A 262 25.82 11.58 3.07
N ASN A 263 26.50 10.43 2.91
CA ASN A 263 27.00 10.02 1.61
C ASN A 263 25.94 9.19 0.87
N LEU A 264 25.04 9.90 0.19
CA LEU A 264 23.95 9.28 -0.58
C LEU A 264 24.43 8.44 -1.75
N ASP A 265 25.59 8.75 -2.34
CA ASP A 265 26.15 7.95 -3.42
C ASP A 265 26.39 6.50 -2.97
N ASN A 266 26.77 6.29 -1.72
CA ASN A 266 26.95 4.94 -1.17
C ASN A 266 25.62 4.18 -1.06
N HIS A 267 24.52 4.88 -0.70
CA HIS A 267 23.17 4.31 -0.67
C HIS A 267 22.67 3.98 -2.08
N LEU A 268 22.83 4.92 -3.00
CA LEU A 268 22.29 4.84 -4.36
C LEU A 268 23.18 4.03 -5.32
N ALA A 269 24.46 3.79 -5.02
CA ALA A 269 25.36 3.03 -5.89
C ALA A 269 24.81 1.64 -6.24
N ARG A 270 24.21 0.95 -5.26
CA ARG A 270 23.56 -0.35 -5.47
C ARG A 270 22.35 -0.24 -6.40
N VAL A 271 21.57 0.83 -6.27
CA VAL A 271 20.40 1.12 -7.11
C VAL A 271 20.83 1.46 -8.54
N ALA A 272 21.86 2.30 -8.69
CA ALA A 272 22.40 2.75 -9.97
C ALA A 272 23.07 1.62 -10.77
N SER A 273 23.75 0.68 -10.10
CA SER A 273 24.39 -0.46 -10.75
C SER A 273 23.42 -1.37 -11.51
N VAL A 274 22.15 -1.43 -11.09
CA VAL A 274 21.07 -2.20 -11.74
C VAL A 274 20.49 -1.44 -12.95
N VAL A 275 20.75 -0.14 -13.07
CA VAL A 275 20.22 0.76 -14.11
C VAL A 275 21.16 0.84 -15.33
N ALA A 276 22.19 -0.01 -15.42
CA ALA A 276 23.19 0.05 -16.50
C ALA A 276 22.55 0.26 -17.89
N PRO A 277 23.00 1.28 -18.65
CA PRO A 277 22.30 1.77 -19.83
C PRO A 277 22.65 0.87 -21.02
N VAL A 278 21.89 -0.20 -21.23
CA VAL A 278 22.12 -1.05 -22.41
C VAL A 278 21.17 -0.68 -23.55
N GLU A 279 19.96 -0.18 -23.30
CA GLU A 279 18.97 0.03 -24.37
C GLU A 279 18.06 1.25 -24.16
N PRO A 280 17.54 1.84 -25.26
CA PRO A 280 16.68 3.01 -25.18
C PRO A 280 15.44 2.72 -24.33
N ARG A 281 15.23 3.56 -23.31
CA ARG A 281 14.05 3.49 -22.44
C ARG A 281 12.80 3.49 -23.31
N THR A 282 12.09 2.37 -23.34
CA THR A 282 10.81 2.29 -24.06
C THR A 282 9.89 3.32 -23.42
N VAL A 283 9.35 4.25 -24.23
CA VAL A 283 8.44 5.28 -23.71
C VAL A 283 7.20 4.57 -23.17
N VAL A 284 6.97 4.68 -21.86
CA VAL A 284 5.78 4.16 -21.20
C VAL A 284 4.80 5.33 -21.08
N THR A 285 3.60 5.19 -21.61
CA THR A 285 2.53 6.18 -21.41
C THR A 285 1.90 5.97 -20.04
N ALA A 286 1.53 7.04 -19.35
CA ALA A 286 0.81 6.99 -18.10
C ALA A 286 -0.30 8.04 -18.06
N ALA A 287 -1.25 7.83 -17.16
CA ALA A 287 -2.31 8.77 -16.83
C ALA A 287 -2.34 9.05 -15.33
N THR A 288 -2.46 10.33 -14.96
CA THR A 288 -2.86 10.73 -13.61
C THR A 288 -4.36 10.53 -13.47
N LEU A 289 -4.75 9.82 -12.41
CA LEU A 289 -6.13 9.51 -12.12
C LEU A 289 -6.63 10.38 -10.97
N THR A 290 -7.86 10.88 -11.11
CA THR A 290 -8.65 11.46 -10.01
C THR A 290 -9.75 10.47 -9.66
N THR A 291 -9.96 10.17 -8.39
CA THR A 291 -11.05 9.27 -8.03
C THR A 291 -12.30 10.06 -7.68
N ASP A 292 -13.45 9.62 -8.19
CA ASP A 292 -14.74 10.18 -7.82
C ASP A 292 -15.05 9.82 -6.35
N PRO A 293 -15.28 10.81 -5.47
CA PRO A 293 -15.53 10.61 -4.03
C PRO A 293 -16.72 9.68 -3.71
N ARG A 294 -17.73 9.63 -4.59
CA ARG A 294 -18.96 8.87 -4.35
C ARG A 294 -18.88 7.45 -4.90
N THR A 295 -18.14 7.24 -5.99
CA THR A 295 -18.15 5.97 -6.72
C THR A 295 -16.85 5.18 -6.58
N GLY A 296 -15.75 5.83 -6.20
CA GLY A 296 -14.42 5.20 -6.19
C GLY A 296 -13.84 5.00 -7.60
N GLU A 297 -14.42 5.61 -8.64
CA GLU A 297 -13.98 5.45 -10.03
C GLU A 297 -12.92 6.47 -10.42
N ALA A 298 -11.90 6.00 -11.14
CA ALA A 298 -10.81 6.83 -11.63
C ALA A 298 -11.17 7.54 -12.95
N GLY A 299 -11.22 8.87 -12.95
CA GLY A 299 -11.18 9.73 -14.13
C GLY A 299 -9.75 10.05 -14.54
N VAL A 300 -9.49 10.17 -15.85
CA VAL A 300 -8.17 10.60 -16.34
C VAL A 300 -8.10 12.12 -16.27
N GLU A 301 -7.17 12.66 -15.50
CA GLU A 301 -6.91 14.10 -15.40
C GLU A 301 -5.87 14.54 -16.44
N GLN A 302 -4.76 13.82 -16.52
CA GLN A 302 -3.67 14.10 -17.46
C GLN A 302 -3.11 12.79 -18.00
N SER A 303 -2.63 12.79 -19.24
CA SER A 303 -1.88 11.67 -19.82
C SER A 303 -0.62 12.14 -20.53
N GLY A 304 0.41 11.30 -20.57
CA GLY A 304 1.70 11.65 -21.17
C GLY A 304 2.77 10.58 -20.96
N ASN A 305 4.04 10.95 -21.15
CA ASN A 305 5.17 10.09 -20.84
C ASN A 305 5.28 9.88 -19.31
N ALA A 306 5.34 8.61 -18.88
CA ALA A 306 5.40 8.25 -17.47
C ALA A 306 6.60 8.85 -16.75
N ALA A 307 7.78 8.87 -17.39
CA ALA A 307 8.98 9.42 -16.77
C ALA A 307 8.85 10.93 -16.54
N GLU A 308 8.41 11.68 -17.55
CA GLU A 308 8.22 13.12 -17.45
C GLU A 308 7.13 13.49 -16.43
N LEU A 309 6.05 12.72 -16.40
CA LEU A 309 4.94 12.93 -15.47
C LEU A 309 5.37 12.67 -14.03
N LEU A 310 6.10 11.57 -13.78
CA LEU A 310 6.64 11.25 -12.46
C LEU A 310 7.68 12.28 -12.00
N SER A 311 8.60 12.69 -12.87
CA SER A 311 9.58 13.74 -12.53
C SER A 311 8.89 15.05 -12.18
N ARG A 312 7.85 15.45 -12.92
CA ARG A 312 7.08 16.67 -12.63
C ARG A 312 6.35 16.58 -11.29
N LEU A 313 5.69 15.47 -11.00
CA LEU A 313 5.01 15.27 -9.71
C LEU A 313 6.00 15.20 -8.55
N ALA A 314 7.15 14.54 -8.75
CA ALA A 314 8.18 14.37 -7.73
C ALA A 314 9.03 15.63 -7.47
N GLN A 315 9.04 16.60 -8.38
CA GLN A 315 9.60 17.94 -8.15
C GLN A 315 8.69 18.80 -7.24
N GLY A 316 7.41 18.43 -7.11
CA GLY A 316 6.49 19.02 -6.16
C GLY A 316 6.40 18.20 -4.87
N ASN A 317 5.61 18.68 -3.92
CA ASN A 317 5.41 18.03 -2.63
C ASN A 317 4.24 17.03 -2.70
N ALA A 318 4.38 16.01 -3.55
CA ALA A 318 3.31 15.06 -3.86
C ALA A 318 3.61 13.66 -3.31
N ASN A 319 2.57 13.00 -2.78
CA ASN A 319 2.60 11.55 -2.60
C ASN A 319 2.04 10.93 -3.88
N VAL A 320 2.74 9.96 -4.46
CA VAL A 320 2.39 9.39 -5.77
C VAL A 320 2.30 7.88 -5.64
N LEU A 321 1.23 7.29 -6.13
CA LEU A 321 1.07 5.84 -6.25
C LEU A 321 1.12 5.42 -7.71
N VAL A 322 2.12 4.63 -8.08
CA VAL A 322 2.30 4.09 -9.43
C VAL A 322 1.71 2.70 -9.54
N THR A 323 0.74 2.54 -10.44
CA THR A 323 0.05 1.25 -10.70
C THR A 323 0.23 0.83 -12.16
N GLY A 324 0.14 -0.48 -12.41
CA GLY A 324 0.18 -1.04 -13.76
C GLY A 324 0.54 -2.52 -13.77
N ARG A 325 0.31 -3.19 -14.90
CA ARG A 325 0.54 -4.63 -15.09
C ARG A 325 1.97 -5.07 -14.70
N PRO A 326 2.20 -6.30 -14.19
CA PRO A 326 3.55 -6.84 -14.03
C PRO A 326 4.41 -6.68 -15.29
N GLY A 327 5.70 -6.38 -15.14
CA GLY A 327 6.60 -6.13 -16.27
C GLY A 327 6.50 -4.75 -16.94
N SER A 328 5.56 -3.88 -16.51
CA SER A 328 5.35 -2.53 -17.09
C SER A 328 6.51 -1.54 -16.89
N GLY A 329 7.58 -1.92 -16.20
CA GLY A 329 8.77 -1.07 -15.98
C GLY A 329 8.69 -0.15 -14.75
N LYS A 330 7.72 -0.36 -13.84
CA LYS A 330 7.54 0.44 -12.61
C LYS A 330 8.84 0.60 -11.82
N SER A 331 9.45 -0.51 -11.40
CA SER A 331 10.69 -0.48 -10.61
C SER A 331 11.83 0.22 -11.36
N THR A 332 11.92 0.06 -12.69
CA THR A 332 12.93 0.77 -13.51
C THR A 332 12.70 2.28 -13.54
N LEU A 333 11.44 2.72 -13.69
CA LEU A 333 11.06 4.14 -13.61
C LEU A 333 11.40 4.72 -12.24
N LEU A 334 11.03 4.02 -11.16
CA LEU A 334 11.28 4.43 -9.79
C LEU A 334 12.78 4.50 -9.46
N ARG A 335 13.59 3.54 -9.93
CA ARG A 335 15.05 3.59 -9.77
C ARG A 335 15.64 4.76 -10.53
N SER A 336 15.22 5.00 -11.77
CA SER A 336 15.67 6.18 -12.52
C SER A 336 15.34 7.47 -11.78
N LEU A 337 14.13 7.57 -11.22
CA LEU A 337 13.68 8.72 -10.45
C LEU A 337 14.57 8.93 -9.21
N ALA A 338 14.86 7.85 -8.47
CA ALA A 338 15.70 7.91 -7.28
C ALA A 338 17.18 8.27 -7.60
N THR A 339 17.68 7.91 -8.77
CA THR A 339 19.07 8.20 -9.19
C THR A 339 19.25 9.56 -9.85
N ASP A 340 18.17 10.23 -10.24
CA ASP A 340 18.22 11.54 -10.91
C ASP A 340 18.57 12.65 -9.89
N PRO A 341 19.70 13.35 -10.04
CA PRO A 341 20.12 14.40 -9.10
C PRO A 341 19.33 15.70 -9.23
N GLU A 342 18.58 15.90 -10.31
CA GLU A 342 17.87 17.16 -10.57
C GLU A 342 16.51 17.26 -9.86
N ILE A 343 15.99 16.16 -9.30
CA ILE A 343 14.65 16.13 -8.69
C ILE A 343 14.69 16.68 -7.26
N HIS A 344 15.44 16.02 -6.38
CA HIS A 344 15.66 16.43 -5.00
C HIS A 344 17.11 16.14 -4.63
N ARG A 345 17.68 16.96 -3.74
CA ARG A 345 19.03 16.71 -3.23
C ARG A 345 19.10 15.37 -2.50
N PHE A 346 18.24 15.18 -1.50
CA PHE A 346 18.19 13.96 -0.71
C PHE A 346 17.25 12.96 -1.37
N ARG A 347 17.74 11.76 -1.69
CA ARG A 347 16.98 10.74 -2.43
C ARG A 347 17.19 9.39 -1.78
N PHE A 348 16.07 8.74 -1.45
CA PHE A 348 16.07 7.43 -0.81
C PHE A 348 15.24 6.45 -1.63
N TYR A 349 15.76 5.25 -1.82
CA TYR A 349 15.05 4.14 -2.46
C TYR A 349 14.99 2.95 -1.49
N PHE A 350 13.80 2.41 -1.30
CA PHE A 350 13.53 1.23 -0.49
C PHE A 350 12.70 0.24 -1.30
N ASP A 351 13.19 -0.99 -1.44
CA ASP A 351 12.43 -2.10 -2.05
C ASP A 351 11.73 -2.86 -0.92
N LEU A 352 10.43 -2.68 -0.76
CA LEU A 352 9.68 -3.32 0.31
C LEU A 352 9.48 -4.83 0.07
N GLY A 353 9.73 -5.34 -1.13
CA GLY A 353 9.81 -6.78 -1.38
C GLY A 353 11.03 -7.46 -0.75
N LEU A 354 12.01 -6.69 -0.28
CA LEU A 354 13.17 -7.19 0.49
C LEU A 354 13.04 -6.97 2.00
N LYS A 355 11.96 -6.32 2.44
CA LYS A 355 11.68 -6.07 3.85
C LYS A 355 11.14 -7.38 4.48
N PRO A 356 11.77 -7.92 5.54
CA PRO A 356 11.18 -8.98 6.35
C PRO A 356 9.79 -8.56 6.85
N LYS A 357 8.83 -9.49 6.85
CA LYS A 357 7.43 -9.16 7.18
C LYS A 357 7.26 -8.74 8.64
N ASP A 358 8.05 -9.31 9.54
CA ASP A 358 8.09 -9.06 10.98
C ASP A 358 8.97 -7.87 11.41
N GLU A 359 9.83 -7.34 10.52
CA GLU A 359 10.65 -6.15 10.76
C GLU A 359 9.79 -4.89 10.51
N PRO A 360 9.69 -3.90 11.42
CA PRO A 360 9.04 -2.63 11.13
C PRO A 360 9.83 -1.82 10.10
N PHE A 361 9.16 -0.95 9.33
CA PHE A 361 9.78 -0.13 8.30
C PHE A 361 10.88 0.77 8.86
N SER A 362 10.75 1.25 10.09
CA SER A 362 11.76 2.07 10.76
C SER A 362 13.10 1.37 10.92
N GLU A 363 13.10 0.10 11.30
CA GLU A 363 14.30 -0.73 11.44
C GLU A 363 14.88 -1.06 10.06
N TYR A 364 14.03 -1.45 9.12
CA TYR A 364 14.42 -1.73 7.74
C TYR A 364 15.10 -0.54 7.06
N ALA A 365 14.48 0.63 7.13
CA ALA A 365 15.01 1.87 6.56
C ALA A 365 16.29 2.30 7.27
N GLY A 366 16.33 2.24 8.61
CA GLY A 366 17.52 2.55 9.40
C GLY A 366 18.72 1.68 9.02
N ARG A 367 18.50 0.37 8.85
CA ARG A 367 19.53 -0.59 8.43
C ARG A 367 20.09 -0.30 7.04
N LEU A 368 19.25 0.15 6.10
CA LEU A 368 19.67 0.48 4.74
C LEU A 368 20.37 1.84 4.63
N VAL A 369 19.96 2.83 5.44
CA VAL A 369 20.57 4.17 5.45
C VAL A 369 21.86 4.22 6.26
N ALA A 370 22.01 3.39 7.30
CA ALA A 370 23.18 3.40 8.20
C ALA A 370 24.55 3.34 7.48
N PRO A 371 24.77 2.57 6.40
CA PRO A 371 26.04 2.55 5.66
C PRO A 371 26.39 3.89 4.97
N ALA A 372 25.42 4.78 4.74
CA ALA A 372 25.64 6.12 4.19
C ALA A 372 26.16 7.13 5.22
N LEU A 373 26.22 6.74 6.50
CA LEU A 373 26.58 7.60 7.63
C LEU A 373 27.91 7.20 8.27
N ALA A 374 28.52 8.18 8.95
CA ALA A 374 29.69 7.94 9.79
C ALA A 374 29.37 6.93 10.91
N PRO A 375 30.32 6.06 11.32
CA PRO A 375 30.08 5.02 12.33
C PRO A 375 29.48 5.53 13.64
N SER A 376 29.79 6.77 14.05
CA SER A 376 29.26 7.44 15.25
C SER A 376 27.77 7.71 15.20
N ASP A 377 27.20 7.85 14.00
CA ASP A 377 25.85 8.39 13.80
C ASP A 377 24.88 7.34 13.23
N ARG A 378 25.36 6.11 12.98
CA ARG A 378 24.56 5.01 12.42
C ARG A 378 23.32 4.64 13.23
N SER A 379 23.36 4.79 14.55
CA SER A 379 22.21 4.51 15.42
C SER A 379 21.04 5.49 15.22
N ARG A 380 21.30 6.66 14.63
CA ARG A 380 20.32 7.73 14.36
C ARG A 380 19.95 7.81 12.88
N ALA A 381 20.26 6.77 12.10
CA ALA A 381 20.05 6.75 10.66
C ALA A 381 18.59 7.00 10.28
N PHE A 382 17.66 6.36 10.99
CA PHE A 382 16.23 6.51 10.74
C PHE A 382 15.72 7.89 11.17
N ASP A 383 16.15 8.41 12.32
CA ASP A 383 15.77 9.75 12.81
C ASP A 383 16.21 10.84 11.83
N LEU A 384 17.44 10.71 11.31
CA LEU A 384 17.98 11.60 10.29
C LEU A 384 17.19 11.53 8.99
N PHE A 385 16.91 10.32 8.52
CA PHE A 385 16.07 10.12 7.34
C PHE A 385 14.69 10.76 7.51
N LEU A 386 14.02 10.55 8.66
CA LEU A 386 12.74 11.18 8.98
C LEU A 386 12.84 12.71 9.02
N TYR A 387 13.93 13.27 9.56
CA TYR A 387 14.16 14.71 9.57
C TYR A 387 14.21 15.27 8.14
N LEU A 388 14.97 14.64 7.25
CA LEU A 388 15.10 15.06 5.85
C LEU A 388 13.77 15.00 5.09
N ILE A 389 12.97 13.96 5.35
CA ILE A 389 11.62 13.82 4.80
C ILE A 389 10.67 14.90 5.32
N ARG A 390 10.75 15.26 6.60
CA ARG A 390 9.89 16.28 7.20
C ARG A 390 10.32 17.71 6.88
N SER A 391 11.59 17.93 6.53
CA SER A 391 12.09 19.24 6.12
C SER A 391 11.72 19.64 4.68
N GLY A 392 11.07 18.76 3.92
CA GLY A 392 10.67 19.04 2.54
C GLY A 392 11.81 18.99 1.52
N THR A 393 12.92 18.35 1.88
CA THR A 393 14.16 18.37 1.07
C THR A 393 14.47 17.04 0.41
N ALA A 394 13.60 16.03 0.58
CA ALA A 394 13.87 14.66 0.20
C ALA A 394 12.81 14.06 -0.74
N LEU A 395 13.27 13.19 -1.63
CA LEU A 395 12.46 12.23 -2.37
C LEU A 395 12.58 10.86 -1.69
N CYS A 396 11.45 10.26 -1.31
CA CYS A 396 11.38 8.88 -0.86
C CYS A 396 10.71 8.01 -1.92
N VAL A 397 11.40 6.97 -2.37
CA VAL A 397 10.86 5.99 -3.31
C VAL A 397 10.66 4.66 -2.60
N LEU A 398 9.40 4.21 -2.52
CA LEU A 398 8.99 2.93 -1.93
C LEU A 398 8.52 2.00 -3.06
N ASP A 399 9.39 1.09 -3.47
CA ASP A 399 9.07 0.12 -4.52
C ASP A 399 8.44 -1.15 -3.91
N ALA A 400 7.47 -1.75 -4.59
CA ALA A 400 6.82 -3.01 -4.18
C ALA A 400 6.11 -2.97 -2.82
N VAL A 401 5.34 -1.92 -2.56
CA VAL A 401 4.65 -1.73 -1.26
C VAL A 401 3.72 -2.89 -0.91
N ASP A 402 3.08 -3.46 -1.91
CA ASP A 402 2.19 -4.62 -1.80
C ASP A 402 2.91 -5.95 -1.52
N GLU A 403 4.22 -6.05 -1.70
CA GLU A 403 5.02 -7.21 -1.25
C GLU A 403 5.46 -7.05 0.22
N GLY A 404 5.45 -5.82 0.75
CA GLY A 404 5.83 -5.52 2.14
C GLY A 404 4.75 -5.78 3.19
N VAL A 405 3.55 -6.19 2.78
CA VAL A 405 2.43 -6.50 3.69
C VAL A 405 2.61 -7.89 4.31
N GLU A 406 2.26 -8.00 5.60
CA GLU A 406 2.22 -9.29 6.32
C GLU A 406 1.22 -10.25 5.68
N GLU A 407 0.07 -9.72 5.23
CA GLU A 407 -0.99 -10.47 4.56
C GLU A 407 -1.56 -9.63 3.40
N SER A 408 -1.86 -10.27 2.27
CA SER A 408 -2.53 -9.62 1.12
C SER A 408 -4.01 -9.42 1.38
N SER A 409 -4.31 -8.59 2.38
CA SER A 409 -5.64 -8.22 2.82
C SER A 409 -5.72 -6.69 2.96
N PRO A 410 -6.93 -6.10 2.92
CA PRO A 410 -7.10 -4.69 3.27
C PRO A 410 -6.54 -4.34 4.67
N ALA A 411 -6.63 -5.27 5.63
CA ALA A 411 -6.10 -5.09 6.98
C ALA A 411 -4.57 -5.12 7.03
N GLY A 412 -3.93 -6.04 6.31
CA GLY A 412 -2.47 -6.09 6.17
C GLY A 412 -1.92 -4.83 5.50
N PHE A 413 -2.61 -4.34 4.47
CA PHE A 413 -2.26 -3.07 3.82
C PHE A 413 -2.40 -1.89 4.78
N LEU A 414 -3.47 -1.81 5.56
CA LEU A 414 -3.68 -0.78 6.58
C LEU A 414 -2.57 -0.75 7.63
N ARG A 415 -2.11 -1.92 8.09
CA ARG A 415 -0.99 -2.03 9.04
C ARG A 415 0.30 -1.50 8.42
N LEU A 416 0.64 -1.93 7.22
CA LEU A 416 1.81 -1.40 6.51
C LEU A 416 1.70 0.11 6.30
N PHE A 417 0.53 0.59 5.92
CA PHE A 417 0.30 2.01 5.71
C PHE A 417 0.45 2.81 7.02
N THR A 418 0.07 2.22 8.15
CA THR A 418 0.31 2.79 9.49
C THR A 418 1.81 2.90 9.79
N ASP A 419 2.57 1.87 9.47
CA ASP A 419 4.02 1.86 9.63
C ASP A 419 4.71 2.90 8.71
N LEU A 420 4.24 3.03 7.48
CA LEU A 420 4.72 4.02 6.51
C LEU A 420 4.23 5.45 6.79
N ALA A 421 3.20 5.65 7.61
CA ALA A 421 2.63 6.98 7.87
C ALA A 421 3.65 7.98 8.41
N ALA A 422 4.70 7.51 9.09
CA ALA A 422 5.77 8.36 9.61
C ALA A 422 6.61 9.05 8.52
N VAL A 423 6.71 8.44 7.33
CA VAL A 423 7.44 8.98 6.16
C VAL A 423 6.56 9.67 5.14
N LEU A 424 5.24 9.50 5.22
CA LEU A 424 4.32 10.28 4.40
C LEU A 424 4.44 11.75 4.79
N SER A 425 4.64 12.61 3.80
CA SER A 425 4.90 14.04 4.01
C SER A 425 4.02 14.89 3.10
N ALA A 426 3.57 16.02 3.63
CA ALA A 426 2.97 17.07 2.81
C ALA A 426 4.02 18.00 2.18
N GLU A 427 5.28 17.88 2.63
CA GLU A 427 6.38 18.78 2.28
C GLU A 427 7.43 18.11 1.38
N SER A 428 7.50 16.77 1.37
CA SER A 428 8.45 16.00 0.57
C SER A 428 7.73 15.07 -0.40
N ALA A 429 8.40 14.74 -1.49
CA ALA A 429 7.87 13.80 -2.47
C ALA A 429 8.01 12.34 -2.00
N VAL A 430 6.91 11.59 -1.98
CA VAL A 430 6.92 10.15 -1.67
C VAL A 430 6.29 9.39 -2.83
N VAL A 431 7.08 8.60 -3.54
CA VAL A 431 6.63 7.83 -4.71
C VAL A 431 6.62 6.35 -4.38
N MET A 432 5.46 5.74 -4.50
CA MET A 432 5.22 4.35 -4.18
C MET A 432 4.84 3.55 -5.43
N SER A 433 5.20 2.28 -5.50
CA SER A 433 4.68 1.36 -6.54
C SER A 433 4.05 0.12 -5.92
N SER A 434 3.11 -0.47 -6.65
CA SER A 434 2.75 -1.88 -6.46
C SER A 434 3.49 -2.75 -7.48
N ARG A 435 3.83 -4.00 -7.18
CA ARG A 435 4.34 -4.98 -8.16
C ARG A 435 3.27 -5.96 -8.62
N VAL A 436 2.33 -6.26 -7.75
CA VAL A 436 1.15 -7.12 -7.92
C VAL A 436 -0.09 -6.24 -8.15
N SER A 437 -1.10 -6.84 -8.79
CA SER A 437 -2.35 -6.17 -9.13
C SER A 437 -3.24 -5.86 -7.92
N PHE A 438 -2.92 -6.29 -6.70
CA PHE A 438 -3.78 -6.11 -5.52
C PHE A 438 -4.25 -4.66 -5.31
N LEU A 439 -3.34 -3.68 -5.41
CA LEU A 439 -3.70 -2.25 -5.32
C LEU A 439 -4.47 -1.75 -6.54
N ALA A 440 -4.24 -2.31 -7.73
CA ALA A 440 -4.99 -1.97 -8.93
C ALA A 440 -6.40 -2.58 -8.91
N ASP A 441 -6.57 -3.72 -8.25
CA ASP A 441 -7.78 -4.53 -8.30
C ASP A 441 -8.72 -4.23 -7.14
N SER A 442 -8.21 -3.92 -5.92
CA SER A 442 -9.05 -3.56 -4.78
C SER A 442 -9.54 -2.11 -4.85
N PRO A 443 -10.84 -1.86 -5.10
CA PRO A 443 -11.37 -0.49 -5.12
C PRO A 443 -11.32 0.15 -3.73
N GLN A 444 -11.46 -0.64 -2.66
CA GLN A 444 -11.42 -0.16 -1.28
C GLN A 444 -10.03 0.37 -0.91
N VAL A 445 -8.97 -0.31 -1.35
CA VAL A 445 -7.60 0.14 -1.11
C VAL A 445 -7.26 1.36 -1.99
N ARG A 446 -7.79 1.45 -3.21
CA ARG A 446 -7.64 2.68 -4.03
C ARG A 446 -8.36 3.88 -3.41
N GLN A 447 -9.56 3.67 -2.89
CA GLN A 447 -10.30 4.70 -2.17
C GLN A 447 -9.59 5.15 -0.89
N LEU A 448 -8.81 4.27 -0.24
CA LEU A 448 -7.96 4.65 0.89
C LEU A 448 -6.88 5.67 0.48
N LEU A 449 -6.32 5.47 -0.71
CA LEU A 449 -5.20 6.26 -1.23
C LEU A 449 -5.70 7.53 -1.93
N ASP A 450 -6.89 7.53 -2.52
CA ASP A 450 -7.46 8.73 -3.11
C ASP A 450 -8.10 9.65 -2.06
N SER A 451 -7.52 10.83 -1.94
CA SER A 451 -7.84 11.83 -0.92
C SER A 451 -8.90 12.84 -1.34
N GLY A 452 -9.56 12.65 -2.49
CA GLY A 452 -10.67 13.48 -2.94
C GLY A 452 -11.96 13.24 -2.14
N ALA A 453 -11.97 13.60 -0.85
CA ALA A 453 -13.17 13.74 0.00
C ALA A 453 -14.00 12.48 0.37
N GLY A 454 -13.59 11.25 0.05
CA GLY A 454 -14.39 10.04 0.31
C GLY A 454 -13.67 8.91 1.04
N ARG A 455 -13.25 9.08 2.31
CA ARG A 455 -12.81 7.93 3.13
C ARG A 455 -14.03 7.22 3.72
N SER A 456 -14.10 5.89 3.57
CA SER A 456 -15.20 5.12 4.17
C SER A 456 -15.18 5.24 5.70
N GLU A 457 -16.36 5.29 6.32
CA GLU A 457 -16.51 5.46 7.77
C GLU A 457 -15.84 4.32 8.56
N GLN A 458 -15.96 3.07 8.07
CA GLN A 458 -15.27 1.90 8.64
C GLN A 458 -13.74 2.03 8.60
N LEU A 459 -13.19 2.64 7.55
CA LEU A 459 -11.76 2.83 7.41
C LEU A 459 -11.26 3.93 8.36
N VAL A 460 -12.01 5.02 8.46
CA VAL A 460 -11.75 6.10 9.41
C VAL A 460 -11.75 5.54 10.85
N GLU A 461 -12.73 4.71 11.19
CA GLU A 461 -12.79 4.01 12.48
C GLU A 461 -11.59 3.09 12.72
N GLN A 462 -11.18 2.29 11.73
CA GLN A 462 -10.01 1.42 11.86
C GLN A 462 -8.69 2.20 11.96
N MET A 463 -8.56 3.32 11.25
CA MET A 463 -7.38 4.20 11.37
C MET A 463 -7.32 4.80 12.79
N TYR A 464 -8.44 5.28 13.32
CA TYR A 464 -8.51 5.76 14.70
C TYR A 464 -8.22 4.65 15.72
N ALA A 465 -8.75 3.44 15.51
CA ALA A 465 -8.48 2.29 16.37
C ALA A 465 -6.98 1.91 16.41
N ASN A 466 -6.25 2.17 15.33
CA ASN A 466 -4.81 1.98 15.25
C ASN A 466 -4.00 3.25 15.57
N GLY A 467 -4.64 4.30 16.12
CA GLY A 467 -3.98 5.53 16.57
C GLY A 467 -3.55 6.50 15.46
N LEU A 468 -4.03 6.31 14.23
CA LEU A 468 -3.77 7.22 13.12
C LEU A 468 -4.87 8.28 13.01
N ASP A 469 -4.47 9.53 12.85
CA ASP A 469 -5.38 10.61 12.48
C ASP A 469 -5.54 10.64 10.94
N PRO A 470 -6.74 10.34 10.41
CA PRO A 470 -6.98 10.35 8.98
C PRO A 470 -6.67 11.71 8.34
N SER A 471 -6.90 12.82 9.04
CA SER A 471 -6.62 14.16 8.51
C SER A 471 -5.14 14.43 8.24
N ARG A 472 -4.24 13.59 8.79
CA ARG A 472 -2.79 13.67 8.61
C ARG A 472 -2.25 12.83 7.46
N VAL A 473 -3.05 11.94 6.87
CA VAL A 473 -2.63 11.19 5.69
C VAL A 473 -2.73 12.10 4.47
N PRO A 474 -1.58 12.42 3.82
CA PRO A 474 -1.54 13.39 2.75
C PRO A 474 -2.19 12.86 1.46
N HIS A 475 -2.41 13.76 0.52
CA HIS A 475 -3.10 13.44 -0.73
C HIS A 475 -2.20 12.61 -1.65
N PHE A 476 -2.74 11.53 -2.26
CA PHE A 476 -2.02 10.76 -3.28
C PHE A 476 -2.50 11.10 -4.69
N HIS A 477 -1.55 11.28 -5.59
CA HIS A 477 -1.78 11.19 -7.02
C HIS A 477 -1.62 9.74 -7.47
N VAL A 478 -2.66 9.16 -8.07
CA VAL A 478 -2.54 7.82 -8.65
C VAL A 478 -2.08 7.96 -10.10
N VAL A 479 -0.90 7.43 -10.41
CA VAL A 479 -0.36 7.37 -11.77
C VAL A 479 -0.52 5.94 -12.28
N ARG A 480 -1.40 5.73 -13.25
CA ARG A 480 -1.60 4.44 -13.89
C ARG A 480 -0.80 4.38 -15.18
N LEU A 481 0.14 3.46 -15.26
CA LEU A 481 0.83 3.14 -16.51
C LEU A 481 -0.18 2.52 -17.47
N ALA A 482 -0.15 2.95 -18.73
CA ALA A 482 -0.96 2.36 -19.79
C ALA A 482 -0.66 0.86 -19.90
N GLU A 483 -1.64 0.10 -20.39
CA GLU A 483 -1.50 -1.33 -20.66
C GLU A 483 -1.15 -1.50 -22.15
N PRO A 484 0.14 -1.51 -22.52
CA PRO A 484 0.55 -1.72 -23.91
C PRO A 484 0.29 -3.16 -24.34
N GLU A 485 0.21 -3.39 -25.65
CA GLU A 485 0.15 -4.75 -26.24
C GLU A 485 1.30 -5.65 -25.76
N ALA A 486 2.48 -5.07 -25.53
CA ALA A 486 3.61 -5.74 -24.91
C ALA A 486 4.30 -4.80 -23.91
N THR A 487 4.54 -5.31 -22.71
CA THR A 487 5.28 -4.65 -21.62
C THR A 487 6.76 -4.47 -21.97
N PRO A 488 7.46 -3.51 -21.36
CA PRO A 488 8.91 -3.36 -21.53
C PRO A 488 9.69 -4.65 -21.27
N LEU A 489 9.30 -5.43 -20.24
CA LEU A 489 9.93 -6.72 -19.95
C LEU A 489 9.76 -7.71 -21.12
N GLU A 490 8.55 -7.83 -21.67
CA GLU A 490 8.29 -8.70 -22.82
C GLU A 490 9.13 -8.28 -24.02
N LYS A 491 9.17 -6.97 -24.34
CA LYS A 491 9.97 -6.45 -25.46
C LYS A 491 11.47 -6.74 -25.30
N GLN A 492 12.01 -6.50 -24.10
CA GLN A 492 13.41 -6.76 -23.80
C GLN A 492 13.75 -8.24 -23.94
N LEU A 493 12.97 -9.12 -23.32
CA LEU A 493 13.24 -10.56 -23.38
C LEU A 493 13.03 -11.12 -24.79
N VAL A 494 12.02 -10.65 -25.53
CA VAL A 494 11.81 -11.03 -26.93
C VAL A 494 13.03 -10.66 -27.78
N ALA A 495 13.60 -9.47 -27.60
CA ALA A 495 14.81 -9.05 -28.30
C ALA A 495 16.04 -9.87 -27.88
N VAL A 496 16.28 -10.06 -26.58
CA VAL A 496 17.41 -10.83 -26.03
C VAL A 496 17.37 -12.30 -26.47
N LEU A 497 16.16 -12.87 -26.56
CA LEU A 497 15.95 -14.27 -26.89
C LEU A 497 15.77 -14.53 -28.40
N ASP A 498 15.65 -13.48 -29.22
CA ASP A 498 15.32 -13.55 -30.65
C ASP A 498 14.00 -14.33 -30.91
N LEU A 499 12.96 -13.95 -30.18
CA LEU A 499 11.63 -14.59 -30.26
C LEU A 499 10.69 -13.83 -31.22
N PRO A 500 9.69 -14.49 -31.83
CA PRO A 500 8.65 -13.79 -32.57
C PRO A 500 7.81 -12.88 -31.64
N PRO A 501 7.34 -11.72 -32.14
CA PRO A 501 6.50 -10.80 -31.36
C PRO A 501 5.12 -11.41 -31.06
N GLY A 502 4.46 -10.89 -30.01
CA GLY A 502 3.10 -11.31 -29.62
C GLY A 502 3.03 -12.61 -28.82
N GLN A 503 4.17 -13.15 -28.37
CA GLN A 503 4.18 -14.27 -27.42
C GLN A 503 3.66 -13.88 -26.05
N ARG A 504 3.06 -14.84 -25.34
CA ARG A 504 2.59 -14.63 -23.96
C ARG A 504 3.79 -14.53 -23.03
N LEU A 505 3.69 -13.69 -22.00
CA LEU A 505 4.73 -13.54 -20.97
C LEU A 505 5.21 -14.88 -20.40
N ALA A 506 4.33 -15.83 -20.13
CA ALA A 506 4.68 -17.16 -19.62
C ALA A 506 5.65 -17.92 -20.54
N ASP A 507 5.42 -17.82 -21.86
CA ASP A 507 6.20 -18.51 -22.89
C ASP A 507 7.58 -17.86 -23.01
N ILE A 508 7.64 -16.52 -22.98
CA ILE A 508 8.88 -15.73 -23.00
C ILE A 508 9.75 -16.01 -21.77
N LEU A 509 9.17 -15.97 -20.57
CA LEU A 509 9.87 -16.25 -19.31
C LEU A 509 10.36 -17.71 -19.27
N GLY A 510 9.53 -18.64 -19.71
CA GLY A 510 9.89 -20.05 -19.85
C GLY A 510 11.10 -20.25 -20.77
N ALA A 511 11.07 -19.64 -21.95
CA ALA A 511 12.19 -19.69 -22.90
C ALA A 511 13.48 -19.10 -22.31
N HIS A 512 13.39 -18.03 -21.52
CA HIS A 512 14.55 -17.45 -20.84
C HIS A 512 15.15 -18.42 -19.81
N ILE A 513 14.30 -19.07 -19.00
CA ILE A 513 14.73 -20.09 -18.03
C ILE A 513 15.46 -21.23 -18.75
N THR A 514 14.83 -21.82 -19.76
CA THR A 514 15.39 -22.95 -20.52
C THR A 514 16.72 -22.58 -21.17
N ARG A 515 16.81 -21.40 -21.81
CA ARG A 515 18.05 -20.94 -22.44
C ARG A 515 19.17 -20.71 -21.43
N THR A 516 18.86 -20.09 -20.29
CA THR A 516 19.84 -19.81 -19.23
C THR A 516 20.45 -21.11 -18.71
N LEU A 517 19.60 -22.09 -18.39
CA LEU A 517 20.04 -23.39 -17.90
C LEU A 517 20.84 -24.17 -18.95
N ALA A 518 20.41 -24.16 -20.21
CA ALA A 518 21.11 -24.81 -21.31
C ALA A 518 22.51 -24.21 -21.55
N GLN A 519 22.63 -22.87 -21.56
CA GLN A 519 23.92 -22.18 -21.74
C GLN A 519 24.90 -22.46 -20.60
N ARG A 520 24.40 -22.69 -19.39
CA ARG A 520 25.20 -23.08 -18.21
C ARG A 520 25.35 -24.60 -18.06
N GLY A 521 24.91 -25.39 -19.06
CA GLY A 521 25.11 -26.83 -19.14
C GLY A 521 24.24 -27.67 -18.22
N ARG A 522 23.17 -27.11 -17.63
CA ARG A 522 22.34 -27.73 -16.58
C ARG A 522 20.84 -27.70 -16.85
N PRO A 523 20.37 -28.22 -18.00
CA PRO A 523 18.94 -28.27 -18.32
C PRO A 523 18.14 -29.18 -17.37
N ASP A 524 18.80 -30.14 -16.72
CA ASP A 524 18.21 -31.06 -15.74
C ASP A 524 17.58 -30.36 -14.53
N LEU A 525 18.07 -29.16 -14.19
CA LEU A 525 17.54 -28.38 -13.07
C LEU A 525 16.14 -27.82 -13.34
N GLU A 526 15.72 -27.67 -14.61
CA GLU A 526 14.46 -27.00 -14.95
C GLU A 526 13.25 -27.69 -14.29
N ALA A 527 13.23 -29.02 -14.28
CA ALA A 527 12.14 -29.81 -13.68
C ALA A 527 12.02 -29.62 -12.16
N ARG A 528 13.08 -29.19 -11.48
CA ARG A 528 13.12 -28.99 -10.02
C ARG A 528 12.72 -27.56 -9.63
N LEU A 529 12.78 -26.60 -10.55
CA LEU A 529 12.48 -25.20 -10.26
C LEU A 529 11.05 -24.97 -9.72
N PRO A 530 9.98 -25.60 -10.25
CA PRO A 530 8.64 -25.42 -9.71
C PRO A 530 8.52 -25.88 -8.25
N ALA A 531 9.10 -27.02 -7.89
CA ALA A 531 9.11 -27.51 -6.50
C ALA A 531 9.96 -26.62 -5.59
N ALA A 532 11.08 -26.08 -6.07
CA ALA A 532 11.97 -25.24 -5.27
C ALA A 532 11.39 -23.84 -5.02
N PHE A 533 10.95 -23.16 -6.07
CA PHE A 533 10.55 -21.75 -6.05
C PHE A 533 9.04 -21.55 -6.06
N GLY A 534 8.29 -22.43 -6.73
CA GLY A 534 6.84 -22.37 -6.81
C GLY A 534 6.19 -22.70 -5.48
N HIS A 535 6.56 -23.82 -4.84
CA HIS A 535 6.13 -24.12 -3.47
C HIS A 535 6.52 -22.97 -2.51
N ALA A 536 7.76 -22.48 -2.59
CA ALA A 536 8.23 -21.39 -1.73
C ALA A 536 7.36 -20.12 -1.90
N PHE A 537 6.97 -19.80 -3.14
CA PHE A 537 6.08 -18.69 -3.41
C PHE A 537 4.70 -18.85 -2.76
N LEU A 538 4.12 -20.06 -2.83
CA LEU A 538 2.82 -20.33 -2.20
C LEU A 538 2.85 -20.25 -0.67
N SER A 539 4.03 -20.45 -0.08
CA SER A 539 4.31 -20.22 1.35
C SER A 539 4.88 -18.81 1.62
N ASP A 540 4.74 -17.88 0.67
CA ASP A 540 5.11 -16.46 0.82
C ASP A 540 6.62 -16.22 1.05
N GLN A 541 7.46 -17.09 0.49
CA GLN A 541 8.92 -16.97 0.49
C GLN A 541 9.45 -16.54 -0.89
N THR A 542 9.97 -15.32 -0.98
CA THR A 542 10.51 -14.71 -2.21
C THR A 542 12.02 -14.46 -2.18
N VAL A 543 12.62 -14.53 -0.99
CA VAL A 543 14.06 -14.36 -0.76
C VAL A 543 14.66 -15.68 -0.28
N PHE A 544 15.84 -16.02 -0.81
CA PHE A 544 16.51 -17.29 -0.58
C PHE A 544 17.96 -17.03 -0.16
N SER A 545 18.44 -17.72 0.87
CA SER A 545 19.88 -17.79 1.10
C SER A 545 20.54 -18.66 0.02
N LEU A 546 21.82 -18.42 -0.27
CA LEU A 546 22.57 -19.29 -1.18
C LEU A 546 22.58 -20.75 -0.70
N LEU A 547 22.57 -20.99 0.61
CA LEU A 547 22.45 -22.32 1.20
C LEU A 547 21.08 -22.96 0.96
N ASP A 548 20.00 -22.18 0.97
CA ASP A 548 18.67 -22.70 0.64
C ASP A 548 18.57 -23.13 -0.82
N LEU A 549 19.24 -22.40 -1.72
CA LEU A 549 19.34 -22.81 -3.12
C LEU A 549 20.07 -24.15 -3.25
N VAL A 550 21.17 -24.36 -2.53
CA VAL A 550 21.86 -25.67 -2.49
C VAL A 550 20.94 -26.77 -1.95
N ARG A 551 20.19 -26.51 -0.88
CA ARG A 551 19.28 -27.51 -0.29
C ARG A 551 18.15 -27.91 -1.25
N ARG A 552 17.58 -26.95 -1.96
CA ARG A 552 16.43 -27.17 -2.86
C ARG A 552 16.84 -27.71 -4.24
N LEU A 553 17.90 -27.14 -4.82
CA LEU A 553 18.35 -27.43 -6.19
C LEU A 553 19.60 -28.32 -6.27
N GLY A 554 20.21 -28.62 -5.13
CA GLY A 554 21.45 -29.40 -5.03
C GLY A 554 22.71 -28.53 -5.18
N ALA A 555 23.86 -29.09 -4.77
CA ALA A 555 25.17 -28.42 -4.86
C ALA A 555 25.54 -28.07 -6.31
N GLU A 556 25.02 -28.86 -7.23
CA GLU A 556 25.20 -28.73 -8.65
C GLU A 556 24.54 -27.43 -9.20
N ALA A 557 23.67 -26.74 -8.47
CA ALA A 557 23.20 -25.41 -8.86
C ALA A 557 24.31 -24.32 -8.88
N PHE A 558 25.51 -24.64 -8.39
CA PHE A 558 26.67 -23.76 -8.33
C PHE A 558 27.87 -24.37 -9.07
N ALA A 559 28.55 -23.54 -9.87
CA ALA A 559 29.78 -23.89 -10.54
C ALA A 559 30.99 -23.81 -9.59
N ASP A 560 32.00 -24.62 -9.86
CA ASP A 560 33.33 -24.55 -9.23
C ASP A 560 33.37 -24.62 -7.69
N GLY A 561 32.31 -25.15 -7.06
CA GLY A 561 32.20 -25.28 -5.60
C GLY A 561 32.09 -23.95 -4.85
N ARG A 562 31.81 -22.85 -5.55
CA ARG A 562 31.69 -21.51 -4.95
C ARG A 562 30.24 -21.17 -4.66
N LEU A 563 29.97 -20.70 -3.44
CA LEU A 563 28.65 -20.23 -3.02
C LEU A 563 28.58 -18.70 -3.15
N ASP A 564 28.49 -18.24 -4.40
CA ASP A 564 28.23 -16.84 -4.73
C ASP A 564 27.28 -16.75 -5.94
N LEU A 565 26.78 -15.53 -6.21
CA LEU A 565 25.81 -15.30 -7.28
C LEU A 565 26.38 -15.57 -8.68
N ASP A 566 27.67 -15.29 -8.89
CA ASP A 566 28.34 -15.46 -10.19
C ASP A 566 28.49 -16.95 -10.55
N ALA A 567 28.78 -17.77 -9.54
CA ALA A 567 28.85 -19.22 -9.64
C ALA A 567 27.48 -19.89 -9.78
N CYS A 568 26.38 -19.23 -9.40
CA CYS A 568 25.04 -19.79 -9.52
C CYS A 568 24.61 -19.91 -11.00
N VAL A 569 24.15 -21.10 -11.41
CA VAL A 569 23.62 -21.36 -12.76
C VAL A 569 22.42 -20.45 -13.07
N LEU A 570 21.62 -20.13 -12.05
CA LEU A 570 20.48 -19.22 -12.14
C LEU A 570 20.85 -17.74 -12.04
N GLY A 571 22.14 -17.38 -11.92
CA GLY A 571 22.62 -16.01 -11.73
C GLY A 571 21.94 -14.96 -12.63
N PRO A 572 21.79 -15.19 -13.96
CA PRO A 572 21.11 -14.25 -14.86
C PRO A 572 19.62 -14.02 -14.58
N LEU A 573 18.98 -14.92 -13.84
CA LEU A 573 17.57 -14.84 -13.43
C LEU A 573 17.41 -14.29 -12.00
N LEU A 574 18.50 -14.08 -11.29
CA LEU A 574 18.55 -13.69 -9.88
C LEU A 574 19.08 -12.26 -9.72
N ARG A 575 18.75 -11.66 -8.58
CA ARG A 575 19.30 -10.39 -8.11
C ARG A 575 19.74 -10.53 -6.65
N PRO A 576 20.75 -9.77 -6.20
CA PRO A 576 21.15 -9.77 -4.79
C PRO A 576 20.04 -9.16 -3.91
N ALA A 577 19.76 -9.82 -2.78
CA ALA A 577 18.80 -9.42 -1.75
C ALA A 577 19.48 -9.21 -0.37
N GLY A 578 20.78 -9.46 -0.28
CA GLY A 578 21.60 -9.32 0.92
C GLY A 578 23.03 -9.80 0.63
N PRO A 579 23.90 -9.93 1.65
CA PRO A 579 25.25 -10.45 1.47
C PRO A 579 25.25 -11.88 0.90
N ASP A 580 24.42 -12.75 1.48
CA ASP A 580 24.31 -14.17 1.10
C ASP A 580 22.89 -14.56 0.68
N HIS A 581 22.08 -13.57 0.28
CA HIS A 581 20.67 -13.74 -0.08
C HIS A 581 20.40 -13.23 -1.48
N VAL A 582 19.50 -13.91 -2.17
CA VAL A 582 19.10 -13.63 -3.54
C VAL A 582 17.59 -13.71 -3.68
N ALA A 583 17.05 -12.99 -4.66
CA ALA A 583 15.67 -13.08 -5.10
C ALA A 583 15.65 -13.22 -6.62
N LEU A 584 14.52 -13.62 -7.20
CA LEU A 584 14.39 -13.56 -8.66
C LEU A 584 14.44 -12.10 -9.14
N ALA A 585 15.05 -11.90 -10.31
CA ALA A 585 15.21 -10.58 -10.91
C ALA A 585 13.86 -9.89 -11.15
N HIS A 586 12.81 -10.68 -11.38
CA HIS A 586 11.43 -10.21 -11.49
C HIS A 586 10.47 -11.25 -10.86
N SER A 587 9.45 -10.79 -10.11
CA SER A 587 8.46 -11.64 -9.43
C SER A 587 7.75 -12.61 -10.39
N ALA A 588 7.44 -12.15 -11.60
CA ALA A 588 6.84 -12.98 -12.67
C ALA A 588 7.56 -14.31 -12.94
N TYR A 589 8.87 -14.44 -12.73
CA TYR A 589 9.54 -15.76 -12.83
C TYR A 589 9.05 -16.71 -11.76
N GLN A 590 8.90 -16.23 -10.52
CA GLN A 590 8.46 -17.06 -9.40
C GLN A 590 6.98 -17.37 -9.51
N GLU A 591 6.17 -16.40 -9.96
CA GLU A 591 4.75 -16.61 -10.25
C GLU A 591 4.54 -17.65 -11.35
N LEU A 592 5.38 -17.64 -12.40
CA LEU A 592 5.36 -18.69 -13.44
C LEU A 592 5.71 -20.05 -12.85
N LEU A 593 6.72 -20.13 -11.98
CA LEU A 593 7.13 -21.38 -11.33
C LEU A 593 6.06 -21.89 -10.36
N ALA A 594 5.35 -20.99 -9.67
CA ALA A 594 4.18 -21.33 -8.85
C ALA A 594 3.02 -21.85 -9.69
N ALA A 595 2.73 -21.22 -10.83
CA ALA A 595 1.73 -21.72 -11.77
C ALA A 595 2.12 -23.11 -12.31
N ARG A 596 3.39 -23.31 -12.70
CA ARG A 596 3.91 -24.63 -13.12
C ARG A 596 3.77 -25.67 -12.01
N TYR A 597 4.05 -25.30 -10.76
CA TYR A 597 3.89 -26.19 -9.60
C TYR A 597 2.44 -26.67 -9.45
N LEU A 598 1.49 -25.74 -9.57
CA LEU A 598 0.05 -26.00 -9.48
C LEU A 598 -0.55 -26.74 -10.68
N THR A 599 0.22 -27.05 -11.74
CA THR A 599 -0.31 -27.89 -12.83
C THR A 599 -0.50 -29.35 -12.42
N ASP A 600 0.19 -29.79 -11.36
CA ASP A 600 0.03 -31.12 -10.78
C ASP A 600 -1.11 -31.11 -9.73
N PRO A 601 -2.16 -31.93 -9.90
CA PRO A 601 -3.24 -32.03 -8.92
C PRO A 601 -2.76 -32.36 -7.49
N SER A 602 -1.70 -33.17 -7.34
CA SER A 602 -1.17 -33.53 -6.02
C SER A 602 -0.60 -32.32 -5.27
N HIS A 603 0.05 -31.41 -5.99
CA HIS A 603 0.53 -30.14 -5.45
C HIS A 603 -0.60 -29.17 -5.15
N GLN A 604 -1.68 -29.16 -5.93
CA GLN A 604 -2.88 -28.38 -5.60
C GLN A 604 -3.51 -28.88 -4.29
N ASP A 605 -3.55 -30.20 -4.09
CA ASP A 605 -4.05 -30.78 -2.84
C ASP A 605 -3.16 -30.43 -1.64
N GLU A 606 -1.84 -30.49 -1.79
CA GLU A 606 -0.89 -30.05 -0.78
C GLU A 606 -1.09 -28.57 -0.43
N ALA A 607 -1.18 -27.71 -1.44
CA ALA A 607 -1.40 -26.28 -1.30
C ALA A 607 -2.73 -25.97 -0.58
N ALA A 608 -3.78 -26.76 -0.81
CA ALA A 608 -5.05 -26.63 -0.08
C ALA A 608 -4.92 -26.87 1.45
N GLY A 609 -3.83 -27.51 1.90
CA GLY A 609 -3.54 -27.81 3.30
C GLY A 609 -2.66 -26.79 4.02
N PHE A 610 -2.24 -25.71 3.38
CA PHE A 610 -1.31 -24.73 3.99
C PHE A 610 -1.97 -24.00 5.19
N PRO A 611 -1.31 -23.96 6.37
CA PRO A 611 -1.79 -23.20 7.51
C PRO A 611 -1.87 -21.71 7.17
N GLY A 612 -3.03 -21.08 7.33
CA GLY A 612 -3.24 -19.66 6.99
C GLY A 612 -3.64 -19.38 5.53
N GLY A 613 -3.65 -20.41 4.67
CA GLY A 613 -3.93 -20.27 3.24
C GLY A 613 -2.67 -20.15 2.38
N VAL A 614 -2.86 -20.15 1.06
CA VAL A 614 -1.77 -20.03 0.09
C VAL A 614 -1.64 -18.61 -0.40
N PHE A 615 -0.40 -18.15 -0.58
CA PHE A 615 -0.12 -16.89 -1.25
C PHE A 615 -0.31 -17.06 -2.76
N LEU A 616 -1.31 -16.38 -3.33
CA LEU A 616 -1.65 -16.45 -4.74
C LEU A 616 -1.87 -15.07 -5.30
N THR A 617 -1.39 -14.84 -6.52
CA THR A 617 -1.62 -13.61 -7.26
C THR A 617 -2.47 -13.89 -8.50
N GLU A 618 -3.14 -12.86 -9.00
CA GLU A 618 -3.85 -12.93 -10.27
C GLU A 618 -2.93 -13.33 -11.43
N GLN A 619 -1.65 -12.97 -11.37
CA GLN A 619 -0.66 -13.38 -12.36
C GLN A 619 -0.36 -14.89 -12.32
N VAL A 620 -0.31 -15.51 -11.13
CA VAL A 620 -0.21 -16.99 -10.99
C VAL A 620 -1.43 -17.66 -11.62
N ARG A 621 -2.64 -17.16 -11.33
CA ARG A 621 -3.88 -17.67 -11.91
C ARG A 621 -3.87 -17.53 -13.44
N ALA A 622 -3.52 -16.35 -13.97
CA ALA A 622 -3.47 -16.10 -15.41
C ALA A 622 -2.44 -17.00 -16.12
N PHE A 623 -1.27 -17.24 -15.51
CA PHE A 623 -0.31 -18.21 -16.03
C PHE A 623 -0.86 -19.63 -16.03
N LEU A 624 -1.49 -20.06 -14.93
CA LEU A 624 -2.10 -21.39 -14.83
C LEU A 624 -3.21 -21.59 -15.87
N ALA A 625 -4.08 -20.60 -16.06
CA ALA A 625 -5.16 -20.62 -17.06
C ALA A 625 -4.63 -20.71 -18.50
N GLY A 626 -3.43 -20.19 -18.76
CA GLY A 626 -2.75 -20.28 -20.05
C GLY A 626 -2.08 -21.63 -20.32
N MET A 627 -1.94 -22.49 -19.32
CA MET A 627 -1.31 -23.80 -19.44
C MET A 627 -2.31 -24.86 -19.93
N PRO A 628 -1.84 -25.97 -20.54
CA PRO A 628 -2.73 -27.04 -20.99
C PRO A 628 -3.50 -27.67 -19.82
N SER A 629 -4.81 -27.43 -19.75
CA SER A 629 -5.68 -28.10 -18.79
C SER A 629 -5.86 -29.57 -19.17
N ARG A 630 -5.60 -30.46 -18.20
CA ARG A 630 -5.72 -31.92 -18.35
C ARG A 630 -7.14 -32.45 -18.07
N LEU A 631 -7.98 -31.67 -17.38
CA LEU A 631 -9.31 -32.08 -16.95
C LEU A 631 -10.37 -31.38 -17.80
N ARG A 632 -10.67 -31.98 -18.96
CA ARG A 632 -11.81 -31.60 -19.80
C ARG A 632 -12.65 -32.83 -20.09
N THR A 633 -13.90 -32.81 -19.65
CA THR A 633 -14.89 -33.87 -19.87
C THR A 633 -16.20 -33.24 -20.35
N ASP A 634 -17.13 -34.07 -20.86
CA ASP A 634 -18.48 -33.61 -21.25
C ASP A 634 -19.58 -34.40 -20.54
N ASP A 635 -19.23 -35.04 -19.44
CA ASP A 635 -20.10 -35.91 -18.66
C ASP A 635 -20.87 -35.16 -17.55
N CYS A 636 -20.65 -33.85 -17.42
CA CYS A 636 -21.20 -32.99 -16.38
C CYS A 636 -20.78 -33.43 -14.96
N VAL A 637 -19.62 -34.09 -14.81
CA VAL A 637 -19.08 -34.52 -13.51
C VAL A 637 -17.91 -33.63 -13.10
N LEU A 638 -18.04 -33.00 -11.94
CA LEU A 638 -16.93 -32.38 -11.23
C LEU A 638 -16.22 -33.44 -10.38
N PRO A 639 -14.95 -33.79 -10.65
CA PRO A 639 -14.23 -34.75 -9.82
C PRO A 639 -13.92 -34.19 -8.42
N SER A 640 -13.61 -35.08 -7.47
CA SER A 640 -13.03 -34.66 -6.19
C SER A 640 -11.61 -34.15 -6.40
N GLY A 641 -11.21 -33.14 -5.64
CA GLY A 641 -9.87 -32.57 -5.69
C GLY A 641 -9.80 -31.13 -5.20
N ALA A 642 -8.61 -30.55 -5.26
CA ALA A 642 -8.38 -29.13 -4.99
C ALA A 642 -8.65 -28.27 -6.24
N TYR A 643 -9.29 -27.11 -6.02
CA TYR A 643 -9.64 -26.17 -7.07
C TYR A 643 -9.29 -24.74 -6.65
N LEU A 644 -8.82 -23.96 -7.62
CA LEU A 644 -8.58 -22.53 -7.49
C LEU A 644 -9.90 -21.75 -7.61
N VAL A 645 -10.28 -21.06 -6.55
CA VAL A 645 -11.56 -20.35 -6.39
C VAL A 645 -11.36 -18.96 -5.79
N GLY A 646 -12.38 -18.10 -5.87
CA GLY A 646 -12.35 -16.72 -5.39
C GLY A 646 -12.04 -15.69 -6.49
N PRO A 647 -12.35 -14.41 -6.23
CA PRO A 647 -12.03 -13.31 -7.13
C PRO A 647 -10.52 -13.02 -7.14
N ALA A 648 -10.06 -12.20 -8.08
CA ALA A 648 -8.65 -11.84 -8.24
C ALA A 648 -8.02 -11.27 -6.96
N GLU A 649 -8.76 -10.46 -6.18
CA GLU A 649 -8.28 -9.91 -4.92
C GLU A 649 -8.23 -10.92 -3.75
N ARG A 650 -8.81 -12.12 -3.91
CA ARG A 650 -8.87 -13.14 -2.86
C ARG A 650 -8.94 -14.55 -3.43
N LEU A 651 -7.87 -14.93 -4.14
CA LEU A 651 -7.71 -16.29 -4.65
C LEU A 651 -7.42 -17.28 -3.53
N LEU A 652 -8.04 -18.46 -3.63
CA LEU A 652 -7.99 -19.51 -2.63
C LEU A 652 -7.91 -20.88 -3.32
N ILE A 653 -7.26 -21.84 -2.69
CA ILE A 653 -7.40 -23.25 -3.06
C ILE A 653 -8.32 -23.93 -2.05
N ARG A 654 -9.33 -24.65 -2.55
CA ARG A 654 -10.35 -25.33 -1.74
C ARG A 654 -10.64 -26.72 -2.29
N ARG A 655 -10.90 -27.68 -1.38
CA ARG A 655 -11.14 -29.08 -1.73
C ARG A 655 -12.63 -29.37 -1.90
N VAL A 656 -12.97 -29.98 -3.03
CA VAL A 656 -14.23 -30.68 -3.27
C VAL A 656 -14.03 -32.14 -2.88
N ARG A 657 -14.75 -32.62 -1.86
CA ARG A 657 -14.46 -33.91 -1.21
C ARG A 657 -14.93 -35.14 -1.98
N HIS A 658 -16.00 -35.00 -2.73
CA HIS A 658 -16.64 -36.10 -3.46
C HIS A 658 -16.97 -35.63 -4.87
N PRO A 659 -16.96 -36.53 -5.86
CA PRO A 659 -17.39 -36.18 -7.21
C PRO A 659 -18.87 -35.81 -7.23
N VAL A 660 -19.21 -34.82 -8.04
CA VAL A 660 -20.55 -34.24 -8.12
C VAL A 660 -21.01 -34.19 -9.57
N ARG A 661 -22.15 -34.82 -9.87
CA ARG A 661 -22.79 -34.74 -11.18
C ARG A 661 -23.76 -33.56 -11.20
N PHE A 662 -23.56 -32.66 -12.13
CA PHE A 662 -24.39 -31.47 -12.35
C PHE A 662 -25.46 -31.72 -13.41
N ASP A 663 -26.58 -31.02 -13.27
CA ASP A 663 -27.42 -30.73 -14.43
C ASP A 663 -26.62 -29.88 -15.43
N ARG A 664 -26.68 -30.27 -16.71
CA ARG A 664 -26.00 -29.57 -17.80
C ARG A 664 -26.43 -28.10 -17.90
N ASP A 665 -27.74 -27.87 -17.77
CA ASP A 665 -28.39 -26.57 -17.90
C ASP A 665 -29.12 -26.20 -16.60
N ALA A 666 -29.44 -24.92 -16.43
CA ALA A 666 -30.36 -24.48 -15.39
C ALA A 666 -31.72 -25.21 -15.49
N VAL A 667 -32.41 -25.35 -14.36
CA VAL A 667 -33.74 -25.96 -14.33
C VAL A 667 -34.67 -25.13 -15.21
N THR A 668 -35.32 -25.77 -16.19
CA THR A 668 -36.19 -25.07 -17.14
C THR A 668 -37.62 -24.91 -16.63
N VAL A 669 -38.36 -23.97 -17.21
CA VAL A 669 -39.80 -23.77 -16.95
C VAL A 669 -40.58 -25.07 -17.14
N ALA A 670 -40.31 -25.85 -18.18
CA ALA A 670 -40.99 -27.13 -18.42
C ALA A 670 -40.77 -28.14 -17.28
N ARG A 671 -39.54 -28.23 -16.76
CA ARG A 671 -39.20 -29.10 -15.63
C ARG A 671 -39.89 -28.60 -14.36
N TYR A 672 -39.82 -27.29 -14.09
CA TYR A 672 -40.46 -26.69 -12.93
C TYR A 672 -41.99 -26.82 -12.95
N ARG A 673 -42.63 -26.74 -14.12
CA ARG A 673 -44.08 -26.97 -14.27
C ARG A 673 -44.50 -28.39 -13.85
N ARG A 674 -43.65 -29.40 -14.07
CA ARG A 674 -43.92 -30.77 -13.58
C ARG A 674 -43.91 -30.82 -12.05
N PHE A 675 -43.00 -30.09 -11.41
CA PHE A 675 -42.98 -29.95 -9.96
C PHE A 675 -44.22 -29.22 -9.44
N LEU A 676 -44.66 -28.13 -10.10
CA LEU A 676 -45.89 -27.42 -9.74
C LEU A 676 -47.14 -28.33 -9.77
N ASN A 677 -47.19 -29.26 -10.73
CA ASN A 677 -48.28 -30.24 -10.81
C ASN A 677 -48.22 -31.32 -9.72
N ALA A 678 -47.09 -31.49 -9.05
CA ALA A 678 -46.88 -32.45 -7.97
C ALA A 678 -47.06 -31.84 -6.57
N LEU A 679 -47.33 -30.53 -6.48
CA LEU A 679 -47.57 -29.84 -5.21
C LEU A 679 -48.94 -30.20 -4.63
N GLU A 680 -49.06 -29.99 -3.32
CA GLU A 680 -50.34 -30.03 -2.63
C GLU A 680 -51.22 -28.84 -3.03
N THR A 681 -52.52 -28.92 -2.73
CA THR A 681 -53.48 -27.87 -3.13
C THR A 681 -53.18 -26.51 -2.50
N ASP A 682 -52.55 -26.50 -1.32
CA ASP A 682 -52.11 -25.28 -0.63
C ASP A 682 -50.75 -24.75 -1.13
N GLY A 683 -50.10 -25.45 -2.06
CA GLY A 683 -48.82 -25.07 -2.66
C GLY A 683 -47.58 -25.51 -1.88
N THR A 684 -47.75 -26.33 -0.84
CA THR A 684 -46.66 -26.98 -0.10
C THR A 684 -46.24 -28.30 -0.77
N SER A 685 -45.20 -28.94 -0.25
CA SER A 685 -44.74 -30.23 -0.75
C SER A 685 -44.17 -31.12 0.34
N ARG A 686 -44.16 -32.44 0.10
CA ARG A 686 -43.44 -33.39 0.96
C ARG A 686 -41.91 -33.26 0.94
N TRP A 687 -41.36 -32.41 0.06
CA TRP A 687 -39.93 -32.14 -0.11
C TRP A 687 -39.50 -30.83 0.53
N ASP A 688 -40.37 -30.21 1.33
CA ASP A 688 -40.11 -28.93 1.97
C ASP A 688 -38.90 -29.01 2.90
N HIS A 689 -38.13 -27.93 2.94
CA HIS A 689 -36.98 -27.86 3.83
C HIS A 689 -37.47 -27.85 5.30
N PRO A 690 -36.82 -28.58 6.23
CA PRO A 690 -37.26 -28.64 7.64
C PRO A 690 -37.41 -27.29 8.33
N ASN A 691 -36.55 -26.32 7.97
CA ASN A 691 -36.55 -24.95 8.49
C ASN A 691 -37.33 -23.95 7.61
N GLN A 692 -38.13 -24.40 6.64
CA GLN A 692 -38.92 -23.52 5.79
C GLN A 692 -40.01 -22.81 6.63
N PRO A 693 -40.21 -21.49 6.47
CA PRO A 693 -41.35 -20.79 7.07
C PRO A 693 -42.70 -21.34 6.57
N ALA A 694 -43.70 -21.36 7.45
CA ALA A 694 -45.01 -21.99 7.19
C ALA A 694 -45.84 -21.31 6.08
N ASP A 695 -45.51 -20.07 5.71
CA ASP A 695 -46.21 -19.27 4.69
C ASP A 695 -45.60 -19.41 3.28
N ILE A 696 -44.53 -20.19 3.12
CA ILE A 696 -43.89 -20.39 1.82
C ILE A 696 -44.71 -21.35 0.97
N THR A 697 -45.07 -20.88 -0.22
CA THR A 697 -45.59 -21.72 -1.31
C THR A 697 -44.54 -21.82 -2.41
N HIS A 698 -44.53 -22.93 -3.15
CA HIS A 698 -43.57 -23.14 -4.25
C HIS A 698 -44.00 -22.53 -5.58
N ARG A 699 -45.07 -21.73 -5.57
CA ARG A 699 -45.55 -21.03 -6.76
C ARG A 699 -44.62 -19.84 -7.07
N PRO A 700 -44.23 -19.64 -8.35
CA PRO A 700 -43.39 -18.50 -8.73
C PRO A 700 -44.07 -17.16 -8.42
N VAL A 701 -43.28 -16.14 -8.09
CA VAL A 701 -43.79 -14.80 -7.81
C VAL A 701 -44.13 -14.07 -9.12
N ILE A 702 -45.39 -14.19 -9.55
CA ILE A 702 -45.88 -13.71 -10.86
C ILE A 702 -45.63 -12.21 -11.07
N ASN A 703 -45.86 -11.39 -10.04
CA ASN A 703 -45.73 -9.92 -10.14
C ASN A 703 -44.31 -9.41 -10.42
N ARG A 704 -43.29 -10.28 -10.33
CA ARG A 704 -41.89 -9.94 -10.64
C ARG A 704 -41.47 -10.39 -12.04
N LEU A 705 -42.29 -11.17 -12.73
CA LEU A 705 -42.01 -11.61 -14.10
C LEU A 705 -42.15 -10.44 -15.09
N ARG A 706 -41.24 -10.32 -16.07
CA ARG A 706 -41.41 -9.41 -17.23
C ARG A 706 -42.42 -9.96 -18.25
N ARG A 707 -42.75 -11.24 -18.15
CA ARG A 707 -43.79 -11.91 -18.94
C ARG A 707 -44.77 -12.58 -17.97
N PRO A 708 -45.99 -12.04 -17.80
CA PRO A 708 -46.95 -12.60 -16.84
C PRO A 708 -47.32 -14.07 -17.14
N ASP A 709 -47.31 -14.46 -18.41
CA ASP A 709 -47.65 -15.81 -18.91
C ASP A 709 -46.45 -16.78 -18.91
N TYR A 710 -45.30 -16.42 -18.32
CA TYR A 710 -44.03 -17.14 -18.46
C TYR A 710 -44.10 -18.63 -18.10
N TYR A 711 -44.84 -19.00 -17.06
CA TYR A 711 -45.00 -20.40 -16.64
C TYR A 711 -46.17 -21.11 -17.34
N GLU A 712 -47.08 -20.37 -17.98
CA GLU A 712 -48.29 -20.89 -18.64
C GLU A 712 -48.06 -21.16 -20.12
N ASN A 713 -47.22 -20.36 -20.77
CA ASN A 713 -46.98 -20.42 -22.19
C ASN A 713 -45.82 -21.37 -22.54
N SER A 714 -46.11 -22.38 -23.36
CA SER A 714 -45.13 -23.41 -23.76
C SER A 714 -43.93 -22.87 -24.55
N CYS A 715 -44.00 -21.67 -25.13
CA CYS A 715 -42.84 -21.08 -25.83
C CYS A 715 -41.66 -20.80 -24.89
N TYR A 716 -41.89 -20.72 -23.58
CA TYR A 716 -40.85 -20.52 -22.57
C TYR A 716 -40.33 -21.81 -21.94
N ASP A 717 -40.75 -23.00 -22.42
CA ASP A 717 -40.42 -24.30 -21.84
C ASP A 717 -38.92 -24.57 -21.69
N ALA A 718 -38.11 -24.01 -22.60
CA ALA A 718 -36.66 -24.12 -22.60
C ALA A 718 -35.95 -22.99 -21.82
N HIS A 719 -36.67 -22.00 -21.27
CA HIS A 719 -36.05 -20.93 -20.50
C HIS A 719 -35.83 -21.35 -19.02
N PRO A 720 -34.90 -20.71 -18.30
CA PRO A 720 -34.68 -20.97 -16.87
C PRO A 720 -35.92 -20.68 -16.01
N ALA A 721 -36.18 -21.51 -15.02
CA ALA A 721 -37.18 -21.24 -13.99
C ALA A 721 -36.66 -20.13 -13.06
N VAL A 722 -37.21 -18.92 -13.21
CA VAL A 722 -36.88 -17.72 -12.42
C VAL A 722 -38.08 -17.24 -11.60
N CYS A 723 -37.89 -16.24 -10.73
CA CYS A 723 -38.90 -15.82 -9.74
C CYS A 723 -39.29 -16.93 -8.76
N VAL A 724 -38.33 -17.81 -8.44
CA VAL A 724 -38.48 -18.88 -7.45
C VAL A 724 -37.61 -18.57 -6.23
N SER A 725 -38.10 -18.93 -5.04
CA SER A 725 -37.36 -18.76 -3.80
C SER A 725 -36.28 -19.83 -3.63
N TRP A 726 -35.36 -19.63 -2.69
CA TRP A 726 -34.38 -20.67 -2.34
C TRP A 726 -35.06 -21.95 -1.83
N TRP A 727 -36.12 -21.79 -1.05
CA TRP A 727 -36.91 -22.92 -0.53
C TRP A 727 -37.53 -23.74 -1.65
N SER A 728 -38.03 -23.07 -2.69
CA SER A 728 -38.61 -23.74 -3.85
C SER A 728 -37.56 -24.43 -4.71
N ALA A 729 -36.38 -23.83 -4.85
CA ALA A 729 -35.24 -24.47 -5.51
C ALA A 729 -34.76 -25.72 -4.74
N TYR A 730 -34.74 -25.67 -3.41
CA TYR A 730 -34.42 -26.82 -2.56
C TYR A 730 -35.46 -27.95 -2.71
N ALA A 731 -36.75 -27.62 -2.58
CA ALA A 731 -37.84 -28.60 -2.68
C ALA A 731 -37.90 -29.23 -4.09
N PHE A 732 -37.67 -28.43 -5.14
CA PHE A 732 -37.55 -28.96 -6.51
C PHE A 732 -36.37 -29.93 -6.64
N ALA A 733 -35.20 -29.58 -6.11
CA ALA A 733 -34.04 -30.44 -6.20
C ALA A 733 -34.32 -31.79 -5.52
N ALA A 734 -34.93 -31.78 -4.33
CA ALA A 734 -35.35 -32.98 -3.63
C ALA A 734 -36.46 -33.76 -4.36
N PHE A 735 -37.38 -33.09 -5.05
CA PHE A 735 -38.39 -33.71 -5.93
C PHE A 735 -37.75 -34.55 -7.02
N GLU A 736 -36.64 -34.09 -7.61
CA GLU A 736 -35.87 -34.85 -8.59
C GLU A 736 -34.85 -35.84 -7.98
N GLY A 737 -34.84 -36.02 -6.66
CA GLY A 737 -33.86 -36.87 -5.98
C GLY A 737 -32.44 -36.32 -5.98
N LYS A 738 -32.30 -34.99 -6.08
CA LYS A 738 -31.06 -34.22 -6.17
C LYS A 738 -30.94 -33.23 -5.00
N ARG A 739 -29.94 -32.36 -5.06
CA ARG A 739 -29.75 -31.22 -4.15
C ARG A 739 -29.29 -29.97 -4.91
N LEU A 740 -29.26 -28.83 -4.24
CA LEU A 740 -28.56 -27.65 -4.75
C LEU A 740 -27.02 -27.85 -4.65
N PRO A 741 -26.23 -27.30 -5.58
CA PRO A 741 -24.78 -27.25 -5.44
C PRO A 741 -24.39 -26.34 -4.28
N THR A 742 -23.24 -26.59 -3.66
CA THR A 742 -22.57 -25.58 -2.83
C THR A 742 -21.94 -24.52 -3.74
N ALA A 743 -21.70 -23.31 -3.23
CA ALA A 743 -21.01 -22.26 -3.98
C ALA A 743 -19.58 -22.66 -4.39
N LEU A 744 -18.92 -23.52 -3.60
CA LEU A 744 -17.62 -24.08 -3.95
C LEU A 744 -17.71 -25.04 -5.14
N GLU A 745 -18.63 -26.01 -5.09
CA GLU A 745 -18.85 -26.96 -6.19
C GLU A 745 -19.23 -26.22 -7.47
N TRP A 746 -20.11 -25.23 -7.37
CA TRP A 746 -20.57 -24.44 -8.50
C TRP A 746 -19.41 -23.71 -9.19
N GLU A 747 -18.58 -22.99 -8.42
CA GLU A 747 -17.45 -22.24 -8.96
C GLU A 747 -16.37 -23.18 -9.52
N ALA A 748 -16.06 -24.26 -8.81
CA ALA A 748 -15.13 -25.27 -9.28
C ALA A 748 -15.59 -25.89 -10.61
N ALA A 749 -16.88 -26.14 -10.77
CA ALA A 749 -17.45 -26.67 -12.00
C ALA A 749 -17.46 -25.65 -13.16
N ALA A 750 -17.59 -24.36 -12.86
CA ALA A 750 -17.51 -23.28 -13.85
C ALA A 750 -16.07 -23.06 -14.34
N ARG A 751 -15.10 -23.04 -13.42
CA ARG A 751 -13.68 -22.77 -13.72
C ARG A 751 -12.91 -23.98 -14.21
N GLY A 752 -13.13 -25.15 -13.61
CA GLY A 752 -12.20 -26.27 -13.72
C GLY A 752 -10.92 -26.06 -12.91
N ASN A 753 -9.87 -26.81 -13.27
CA ASN A 753 -8.63 -26.89 -12.50
C ASN A 753 -7.56 -25.84 -12.86
N ASP A 754 -7.83 -24.99 -13.84
CA ASP A 754 -6.88 -24.01 -14.38
C ASP A 754 -7.20 -22.56 -13.96
N GLY A 755 -8.26 -22.34 -13.18
CA GLY A 755 -8.57 -21.04 -12.60
C GLY A 755 -9.04 -19.97 -13.58
N ARG A 756 -9.56 -20.35 -14.75
CA ARG A 756 -10.09 -19.40 -15.75
C ARG A 756 -11.13 -18.42 -15.20
N LEU A 757 -11.24 -17.24 -15.81
CA LEU A 757 -12.20 -16.21 -15.43
C LEU A 757 -13.63 -16.54 -15.88
N PHE A 758 -13.79 -17.04 -17.11
CA PHE A 758 -15.07 -17.45 -17.68
C PHE A 758 -15.03 -18.96 -18.01
N PRO A 759 -16.18 -19.64 -18.11
CA PRO A 759 -16.22 -21.07 -18.44
C PRO A 759 -15.42 -21.44 -19.69
N TRP A 760 -15.36 -20.53 -20.67
CA TRP A 760 -14.64 -20.70 -21.93
C TRP A 760 -13.15 -20.27 -21.91
N GLY A 761 -12.66 -19.62 -20.86
CA GLY A 761 -11.30 -19.10 -20.75
C GLY A 761 -11.23 -17.70 -20.16
N ASP A 762 -10.09 -17.03 -20.32
CA ASP A 762 -9.86 -15.69 -19.74
C ASP A 762 -10.28 -14.53 -20.65
N ALA A 763 -10.37 -14.77 -21.96
CA ALA A 763 -10.75 -13.73 -22.91
C ALA A 763 -12.25 -13.38 -22.76
N PRO A 764 -12.60 -12.10 -22.52
CA PRO A 764 -14.00 -11.68 -22.50
C PRO A 764 -14.61 -11.86 -23.90
N ASP A 765 -15.77 -12.50 -23.97
CA ASP A 765 -16.47 -12.77 -25.22
C ASP A 765 -17.98 -12.58 -25.02
N GLY A 766 -18.51 -11.44 -25.48
CA GLY A 766 -19.92 -11.09 -25.35
C GLY A 766 -20.84 -12.03 -26.13
N ASP A 767 -20.37 -12.68 -27.19
CA ASP A 767 -21.22 -13.58 -27.99
C ASP A 767 -21.53 -14.89 -27.25
N ARG A 768 -20.76 -15.21 -26.20
CA ARG A 768 -20.89 -16.42 -25.38
C ARG A 768 -21.74 -16.21 -24.14
N VAL A 769 -22.19 -15.01 -23.80
CA VAL A 769 -22.87 -14.77 -22.51
C VAL A 769 -24.01 -13.79 -22.62
N ASN A 770 -25.16 -14.14 -22.06
CA ASN A 770 -26.27 -13.19 -21.89
C ASN A 770 -25.98 -12.30 -20.67
N CYS A 771 -25.57 -11.06 -20.90
CA CYS A 771 -25.22 -10.07 -19.85
C CYS A 771 -25.56 -8.64 -20.31
N ALA A 772 -25.47 -7.65 -19.43
CA ALA A 772 -25.87 -6.27 -19.71
C ALA A 772 -25.16 -5.69 -20.95
N ASP A 773 -23.87 -5.99 -21.12
CA ASP A 773 -23.04 -5.52 -22.24
C ASP A 773 -23.62 -5.95 -23.60
N THR A 774 -24.18 -7.16 -23.68
CA THR A 774 -24.79 -7.67 -24.92
C THR A 774 -26.07 -6.95 -25.29
N TRP A 775 -26.88 -6.57 -24.30
CA TRP A 775 -28.11 -5.82 -24.52
C TRP A 775 -27.85 -4.35 -24.84
N VAL A 776 -26.83 -3.76 -24.20
CA VAL A 776 -26.44 -2.36 -24.42
C VAL A 776 -25.66 -2.22 -25.74
N GLY A 777 -25.00 -3.28 -26.22
CA GLY A 777 -24.22 -3.30 -27.46
C GLY A 777 -22.84 -2.67 -27.33
N ARG A 778 -22.33 -2.51 -26.10
CA ARG A 778 -20.96 -2.03 -25.81
C ARG A 778 -20.52 -2.47 -24.41
N PRO A 779 -19.20 -2.49 -24.13
CA PRO A 779 -18.70 -2.76 -22.79
C PRO A 779 -19.31 -1.83 -21.72
N VAL A 780 -19.79 -2.41 -20.62
CA VAL A 780 -20.34 -1.70 -19.46
C VAL A 780 -19.34 -1.83 -18.31
N VAL A 781 -18.29 -1.01 -18.38
CA VAL A 781 -17.11 -1.17 -17.52
C VAL A 781 -17.30 -0.56 -16.13
N THR A 782 -18.21 0.41 -15.98
CA THR A 782 -18.39 1.19 -14.74
C THR A 782 -19.75 0.96 -14.09
N TYR A 783 -19.84 1.16 -12.77
CA TYR A 783 -21.13 1.05 -12.07
C TYR A 783 -22.06 2.17 -12.49
N GLN A 784 -21.54 3.37 -12.75
CA GLN A 784 -22.37 4.49 -13.20
C GLN A 784 -22.89 4.31 -14.63
N ALA A 785 -22.07 3.77 -15.54
CA ALA A 785 -22.54 3.37 -16.87
C ALA A 785 -23.63 2.32 -16.74
N TRP A 786 -23.39 1.29 -15.92
CA TRP A 786 -24.39 0.27 -15.64
C TRP A 786 -25.68 0.86 -15.07
N TYR A 787 -25.61 1.70 -14.04
CA TYR A 787 -26.78 2.30 -13.39
C TYR A 787 -27.59 3.16 -14.35
N ARG A 788 -26.92 3.96 -15.19
CA ARG A 788 -27.55 4.76 -16.24
C ARG A 788 -28.24 3.87 -17.27
N ASP A 789 -27.57 2.81 -17.71
CA ASP A 789 -28.10 1.87 -18.70
C ASP A 789 -29.21 0.99 -18.10
N PHE A 790 -29.18 0.72 -16.79
CA PHE A 790 -30.17 -0.07 -16.05
C PHE A 790 -31.52 0.64 -16.03
N ALA A 791 -31.50 1.96 -15.87
CA ALA A 791 -32.67 2.81 -16.05
C ALA A 791 -33.05 3.00 -17.55
N GLY A 792 -32.15 2.64 -18.47
CA GLY A 792 -32.30 2.79 -19.92
C GLY A 792 -33.15 1.70 -20.58
N ASP A 793 -33.56 1.96 -21.82
CA ASP A 793 -34.48 1.10 -22.57
C ASP A 793 -33.89 -0.29 -22.89
N ALA A 794 -32.58 -0.36 -23.16
CA ALA A 794 -31.89 -1.62 -23.45
C ALA A 794 -32.03 -2.65 -22.31
N LEU A 795 -31.65 -2.29 -21.07
CA LEU A 795 -31.74 -3.20 -19.92
C LEU A 795 -33.18 -3.38 -19.39
N ARG A 796 -34.09 -2.45 -19.69
CA ARG A 796 -35.53 -2.68 -19.49
C ARG A 796 -36.10 -3.75 -20.42
N ARG A 797 -35.48 -4.00 -21.57
CA ARG A 797 -35.85 -5.09 -22.49
C ARG A 797 -35.08 -6.39 -22.24
N ALA A 798 -33.94 -6.31 -21.57
CA ALA A 798 -33.13 -7.47 -21.22
C ALA A 798 -33.90 -8.49 -20.38
N TRP A 799 -33.65 -9.77 -20.63
CA TRP A 799 -34.29 -10.89 -19.96
C TRP A 799 -33.47 -12.18 -20.13
N VAL A 800 -33.88 -13.24 -19.44
CA VAL A 800 -33.33 -14.59 -19.64
C VAL A 800 -33.64 -15.11 -21.04
N THR A 801 -32.72 -15.89 -21.59
CA THR A 801 -32.83 -16.61 -22.86
C THR A 801 -33.00 -18.12 -22.62
N PRO A 802 -33.49 -18.90 -23.60
CA PRO A 802 -33.45 -20.36 -23.55
C PRO A 802 -32.09 -20.89 -23.10
N VAL A 803 -32.10 -21.94 -22.27
CA VAL A 803 -30.86 -22.59 -21.86
C VAL A 803 -30.12 -23.15 -23.07
N GLY A 804 -28.80 -23.00 -23.08
CA GLY A 804 -27.96 -23.47 -24.18
C GLY A 804 -28.04 -22.65 -25.47
N GLU A 805 -28.74 -21.50 -25.48
CA GLU A 805 -28.72 -20.56 -26.63
C GLU A 805 -27.29 -20.11 -26.95
N ARG A 806 -26.43 -20.01 -25.91
CA ARG A 806 -25.02 -19.64 -26.03
C ARG A 806 -24.15 -20.88 -25.81
N PRO A 807 -23.98 -21.78 -26.80
CA PRO A 807 -23.23 -23.04 -26.63
C PRO A 807 -21.74 -22.81 -26.32
N GLY A 808 -21.21 -21.62 -26.59
CA GLY A 808 -19.86 -21.21 -26.19
C GLY A 808 -19.71 -20.97 -24.68
N ASN A 809 -20.80 -20.81 -23.93
CA ASN A 809 -20.84 -20.68 -22.47
C ASN A 809 -20.65 -22.03 -21.77
N ARG A 810 -19.59 -22.76 -22.13
CA ARG A 810 -19.41 -24.15 -21.75
C ARG A 810 -18.21 -24.31 -20.83
N SER A 811 -18.44 -24.90 -19.67
CA SER A 811 -17.38 -25.20 -18.71
C SER A 811 -16.51 -26.39 -19.15
N PRO A 812 -15.34 -26.60 -18.53
CA PRO A 812 -14.48 -27.76 -18.79
C PRO A 812 -15.15 -29.12 -18.63
N PHE A 813 -16.25 -29.20 -17.89
CA PHE A 813 -16.99 -30.42 -17.60
C PHE A 813 -18.28 -30.54 -18.43
N GLY A 814 -18.49 -29.65 -19.40
CA GLY A 814 -19.64 -29.69 -20.30
C GLY A 814 -20.91 -29.00 -19.79
N LEU A 815 -20.81 -28.18 -18.72
CA LEU A 815 -21.95 -27.41 -18.19
C LEU A 815 -22.17 -26.15 -19.03
N LEU A 816 -23.43 -25.84 -19.32
CA LEU A 816 -23.82 -24.67 -20.11
C LEU A 816 -24.38 -23.56 -19.22
N ASP A 817 -24.25 -22.32 -19.71
CA ASP A 817 -24.78 -21.11 -19.09
C ASP A 817 -24.38 -20.94 -17.62
N MET A 818 -23.13 -21.29 -17.29
CA MET A 818 -22.63 -21.10 -15.93
C MET A 818 -22.51 -19.62 -15.59
N VAL A 819 -22.16 -18.73 -16.52
CA VAL A 819 -22.11 -17.28 -16.24
C VAL A 819 -23.15 -16.52 -17.05
N GLY A 820 -23.74 -15.47 -16.46
CA GLY A 820 -24.80 -14.69 -17.09
C GLY A 820 -26.12 -15.46 -17.21
N ASN A 821 -27.01 -14.99 -18.08
CA ASN A 821 -28.40 -15.42 -18.19
C ASN A 821 -29.19 -15.23 -16.88
N CYS A 822 -29.03 -16.10 -15.89
CA CYS A 822 -29.60 -15.93 -14.55
C CYS A 822 -28.60 -16.33 -13.47
N TRP A 823 -28.66 -15.65 -12.34
CA TRP A 823 -28.03 -16.09 -11.09
C TRP A 823 -28.56 -17.45 -10.69
N GLU A 824 -27.73 -18.28 -10.08
CA GLU A 824 -28.14 -19.61 -9.64
C GLU A 824 -28.03 -19.79 -8.12
N TRP A 825 -29.12 -20.27 -7.50
CA TRP A 825 -29.14 -20.62 -6.08
C TRP A 825 -28.15 -21.74 -5.74
N THR A 826 -27.46 -21.57 -4.61
CA THR A 826 -26.60 -22.60 -4.01
C THR A 826 -27.10 -22.97 -2.61
N SER A 827 -26.68 -24.11 -2.08
CA SER A 827 -26.96 -24.51 -0.69
C SER A 827 -26.10 -23.77 0.34
N THR A 828 -25.15 -22.93 -0.09
CA THR A 828 -24.24 -22.22 0.80
C THR A 828 -24.94 -21.00 1.40
N SER A 829 -25.03 -20.96 2.73
CA SER A 829 -25.49 -19.78 3.48
C SER A 829 -24.30 -19.10 4.17
N PRO A 830 -24.21 -17.76 4.16
CA PRO A 830 -23.33 -17.02 5.05
C PRO A 830 -23.83 -17.14 6.51
N ASP A 831 -23.14 -16.49 7.44
CA ASP A 831 -23.37 -16.59 8.90
C ASP A 831 -24.84 -16.32 9.34
N ASP A 832 -25.68 -15.66 8.50
CA ASP A 832 -27.13 -15.53 8.70
C ASP A 832 -27.92 -16.69 8.07
N SER A 833 -28.78 -17.33 8.87
CA SER A 833 -29.68 -18.41 8.46
C SER A 833 -30.69 -18.03 7.37
N GLY A 834 -30.98 -16.72 7.20
CA GLY A 834 -31.99 -16.20 6.26
C GLY A 834 -31.52 -15.95 4.82
N GLU A 835 -30.22 -16.06 4.55
CA GLU A 835 -29.63 -15.72 3.25
C GLU A 835 -28.89 -16.91 2.62
N ALA A 836 -28.73 -16.87 1.30
CA ALA A 836 -27.97 -17.86 0.55
C ALA A 836 -27.13 -17.20 -0.55
N VAL A 837 -26.03 -17.86 -0.89
CA VAL A 837 -25.14 -17.44 -1.96
C VAL A 837 -25.77 -17.81 -3.30
N ILE A 838 -25.76 -16.85 -4.22
CA ILE A 838 -26.08 -17.04 -5.64
C ILE A 838 -24.81 -16.87 -6.47
N CYS A 839 -24.68 -17.60 -7.57
CA CYS A 839 -23.48 -17.59 -8.40
C CYS A 839 -23.75 -17.26 -9.88
N GLY A 840 -22.72 -16.75 -10.57
CA GLY A 840 -22.64 -16.64 -12.04
C GLY A 840 -23.03 -15.31 -12.67
N GLY A 841 -23.79 -14.46 -11.99
CA GLY A 841 -24.33 -13.25 -12.60
C GLY A 841 -25.54 -13.52 -13.48
N SER A 842 -26.18 -12.46 -13.99
CA SER A 842 -27.39 -12.57 -14.80
C SER A 842 -27.38 -11.61 -15.99
N TYR A 843 -28.42 -11.70 -16.82
CA TYR A 843 -28.61 -10.88 -18.03
C TYR A 843 -28.51 -9.37 -17.80
N ASP A 844 -28.77 -8.89 -16.58
CA ASP A 844 -28.74 -7.46 -16.24
C ASP A 844 -27.44 -7.02 -15.56
N ASN A 845 -26.47 -7.91 -15.36
CA ASN A 845 -25.17 -7.56 -14.79
C ASN A 845 -24.13 -7.31 -15.88
N PRO A 846 -23.19 -6.36 -15.69
CA PRO A 846 -22.13 -6.12 -16.66
C PRO A 846 -21.19 -7.33 -16.75
N LEU A 847 -20.51 -7.51 -17.88
CA LEU A 847 -19.65 -8.67 -18.15
C LEU A 847 -18.59 -8.90 -17.06
N ARG A 848 -18.03 -7.82 -16.50
CA ARG A 848 -17.09 -7.87 -15.37
C ARG A 848 -17.67 -8.48 -14.09
N ALA A 849 -18.99 -8.47 -13.95
CA ALA A 849 -19.75 -9.05 -12.83
C ALA A 849 -20.43 -10.37 -13.21
N THR A 850 -20.13 -10.94 -14.39
CA THR A 850 -20.58 -12.27 -14.83
C THR A 850 -19.35 -13.15 -15.10
N GLN A 851 -18.59 -13.43 -14.06
CA GLN A 851 -17.41 -14.30 -14.06
C GLN A 851 -17.70 -15.56 -13.24
N ALA A 852 -16.87 -16.60 -13.41
CA ALA A 852 -17.02 -17.85 -12.67
C ALA A 852 -16.86 -17.67 -11.14
N SER A 853 -16.14 -16.62 -10.70
CA SER A 853 -16.01 -16.25 -9.29
C SER A 853 -17.10 -15.28 -8.80
N SER A 854 -18.00 -14.81 -9.66
CA SER A 854 -19.05 -13.86 -9.31
C SER A 854 -20.07 -14.49 -8.37
N LYS A 855 -20.20 -13.90 -7.18
CA LYS A 855 -21.11 -14.32 -6.12
C LYS A 855 -21.92 -13.14 -5.62
N GLY A 856 -23.20 -13.39 -5.33
CA GLY A 856 -24.08 -12.49 -4.61
C GLY A 856 -24.65 -13.16 -3.37
N ILE A 857 -25.18 -12.36 -2.46
CA ILE A 857 -25.97 -12.84 -1.33
C ILE A 857 -27.42 -12.40 -1.57
N TYR A 858 -28.36 -13.33 -1.44
CA TYR A 858 -29.78 -13.04 -1.62
C TYR A 858 -30.61 -13.73 -0.55
N ARG A 859 -31.70 -13.07 -0.15
CA ARG A 859 -32.60 -13.57 0.90
C ARG A 859 -33.32 -14.82 0.43
N LYS A 860 -33.36 -15.88 1.25
CA LYS A 860 -34.00 -17.16 0.90
C LYS A 860 -35.48 -17.04 0.54
N ASN A 861 -36.19 -16.11 1.19
CA ASN A 861 -37.60 -15.81 0.91
C ASN A 861 -37.78 -14.91 -0.33
N GLY A 862 -36.70 -14.34 -0.85
CA GLY A 862 -36.72 -13.50 -2.03
C GLY A 862 -36.90 -14.32 -3.30
N ALA A 863 -37.54 -13.72 -4.29
CA ALA A 863 -37.66 -14.27 -5.64
C ALA A 863 -37.35 -13.15 -6.65
N SER A 864 -36.48 -13.40 -7.61
CA SER A 864 -36.09 -12.41 -8.62
C SER A 864 -36.25 -12.99 -10.01
N ASN A 865 -36.58 -12.14 -10.97
CA ASN A 865 -36.64 -12.52 -12.37
C ASN A 865 -35.28 -12.75 -13.02
N ALA A 866 -34.20 -12.46 -12.29
CA ALA A 866 -32.83 -12.71 -12.67
C ALA A 866 -32.19 -13.87 -11.89
N VAL A 867 -32.95 -14.56 -11.02
CA VAL A 867 -32.45 -15.67 -10.18
C VAL A 867 -33.23 -16.94 -10.49
N GLY A 868 -32.51 -17.96 -10.93
CA GLY A 868 -32.92 -19.35 -11.10
C GLY A 868 -32.02 -20.30 -10.31
N PHE A 869 -31.85 -21.53 -10.79
CA PHE A 869 -31.04 -22.55 -10.12
C PHE A 869 -30.74 -23.75 -11.02
N ARG A 870 -29.76 -24.56 -10.61
CA ARG A 870 -29.51 -25.90 -11.14
C ARG A 870 -29.36 -26.91 -10.01
N CYS A 871 -29.52 -28.19 -10.35
CA CYS A 871 -29.43 -29.28 -9.38
C CYS A 871 -28.14 -30.08 -9.58
N VAL A 872 -27.72 -30.77 -8.52
CA VAL A 872 -26.60 -31.70 -8.53
C VAL A 872 -26.95 -32.99 -7.78
N GLN A 873 -26.23 -34.06 -8.10
CA GLN A 873 -26.30 -35.35 -7.44
C GLN A 873 -24.90 -35.79 -7.04
N SER A 874 -24.74 -36.36 -5.85
CA SER A 874 -23.47 -36.99 -5.45
C SER A 874 -23.20 -38.19 -6.35
N ALA A 875 -22.03 -38.26 -6.98
CA ALA A 875 -21.61 -39.43 -7.74
C ALA A 875 -20.91 -40.43 -6.80
N SER A 876 -21.15 -41.73 -6.98
CA SER A 876 -20.37 -42.79 -6.32
C SER A 876 -19.04 -42.97 -7.05
N ASP A 877 -17.97 -43.26 -6.31
CA ASP A 877 -16.64 -43.59 -6.84
C ASP A 877 -16.67 -44.97 -7.55
N GLU A 878 -17.29 -45.07 -8.72
CA GLU A 878 -17.22 -46.27 -9.54
C GLU A 878 -15.88 -46.32 -10.30
N SER A 879 -14.82 -46.68 -9.59
CA SER A 879 -13.55 -47.14 -10.18
C SER A 879 -12.77 -48.12 -9.29
N SER A 880 -13.46 -49.04 -8.60
CA SER A 880 -12.82 -50.14 -7.85
C SER A 880 -13.48 -51.51 -8.02
N THR A 881 -14.00 -51.82 -9.21
CA THR A 881 -14.35 -53.19 -9.61
C THR A 881 -13.52 -53.63 -10.81
N CYS A 882 -12.23 -53.85 -10.58
CA CYS A 882 -11.43 -54.75 -11.40
C CYS A 882 -11.49 -56.14 -10.76
N GLY A 883 -11.79 -57.15 -11.58
CA GLY A 883 -12.35 -58.43 -11.15
C GLY A 883 -11.52 -59.23 -10.15
N THR A 884 -12.18 -59.72 -9.12
CA THR A 884 -11.80 -60.95 -8.43
C THR A 884 -12.05 -62.13 -9.36
N GLU A 885 -10.99 -62.68 -9.94
CA GLU A 885 -11.00 -64.07 -10.40
C GLU A 885 -11.16 -64.97 -9.18
N GLU A 886 -12.24 -65.76 -9.16
CA GLU A 886 -12.41 -66.88 -8.24
C GLU A 886 -11.43 -68.00 -8.59
N PRO A 887 -10.78 -68.64 -7.60
CA PRO A 887 -9.98 -69.83 -7.85
C PRO A 887 -10.91 -71.03 -7.96
N THR A 888 -10.94 -71.66 -9.14
CA THR A 888 -11.49 -73.02 -9.29
C THR A 888 -10.38 -74.03 -9.01
N THR A 889 -10.75 -74.99 -8.16
CA THR A 889 -10.01 -76.19 -7.69
C THR A 889 -9.34 -77.00 -8.78
#